data_AF-A0A2H0WGU2-F1
#
_entry.id   AF-A0A2H0WGU2-F1
#
_cell.length_a   1.000
_cell.length_b   1.000
_cell.length_c   1.000
_cell.angle_alpha   90.00
_cell.angle_beta   90.00
_cell.angle_gamma   90.00
#
_symmetry.space_group_name_H-M   'P 1'
#
loop_
_entity.id
_entity.type
_entity.pdbx_description
1 polymer ?
#
loop_
_entity_poly.entity_id
_entity_poly.type
_entity_poly.pdbx_seq_one_letter_code
_entity_poly.pdbx_strand_id
1 'polypeptide(L)'
;MVENPFSESSPPSLRSQDAESKAFESRNDAGRWQFFLSRERIITVTMWKKKISRTRVPGQSLRKNEKGQVALFVALIFQVLFVFFAMIVNVGLLVHHKINLQNSVDLAAYYGAMKQAEMLNAVAHVNYQIRQSWKLMTFRYRQMGTAGATNQHPYKPGPLGGATPGQIQNDNDVAWESEPAFCIPYNPVSIVNQNETYCRDAGGVSVPNPGVPRLGPASIFVNFQSSIRSTAIALRQQFGKGCQYAMGVNWLQLAKFIGAYKLDIRNRKKLLLAIANQISTANPTDIDGQPIREGVYKTLIKNLTYQNQDSLRGKFNDSGVGSGTNEADFEFINSLAMDGCNSAGNEVAPPHWLSENLIFPFYLAIDANCDKVTETTDNSTTDFTANWVNTGSKVAAFKNAIAVFKPEVVQAANDFLQEIGTQDPNMLLYRTSIGYEKNPWCVAYVGVSAKTTPKIPFSPLGDITMKATAYAKPFGGRIGPWYTDKWDSGSDRSSDTAVMIDKVLPFRVRAGQDIGNMDPNQLKVQGRLYPNYSRYMGDDIGVSSRLTMGQFGQALHTRGVIDLTWYDQLIEDDFDGKNSAGDVLAWDKVQNKAPTIRETEIAAVVPDQFDVANYSIDPDFYNNYLRRLEKGYGSKWNFLLRGDMGSRMNGSEDEKRFSIRNQLDVLKDPNRKILDWQSKLTYYINEFGQLLTSWQQKTPDDYVLDDSRFGKCDVNYQIKQDSEDRQFTSGSCTAGGRTGYSVKLVDGQFLRNQVNGQTKDYELGGKGVVGPIKNPPPENF
;
A
#
# COMPACT_ATOMS: atom_id res chain seq x y z
N MET A 1 17.18 -50.13 -23.65
CA MET A 1 15.95 -50.85 -24.06
C MET A 1 14.81 -49.86 -23.88
N VAL A 2 14.18 -49.24 -24.87
CA VAL A 2 14.08 -49.37 -26.34
C VAL A 2 13.80 -47.91 -26.82
N GLU A 3 14.74 -47.24 -27.48
CA GLU A 3 14.84 -46.96 -28.93
C GLU A 3 13.84 -45.92 -29.52
N ASN A 4 14.43 -44.78 -29.91
CA ASN A 4 14.04 -43.82 -30.96
C ASN A 4 14.16 -44.47 -32.37
N PRO A 5 13.61 -43.95 -33.50
CA PRO A 5 14.03 -42.65 -34.08
C PRO A 5 13.04 -41.92 -35.03
N PHE A 6 13.34 -40.65 -35.36
CA PHE A 6 13.56 -40.16 -36.75
C PHE A 6 13.98 -38.67 -36.76
N SER A 7 15.20 -38.43 -37.24
CA SER A 7 15.73 -37.21 -37.86
C SER A 7 15.19 -37.11 -39.32
N GLU A 8 15.35 -36.10 -40.18
CA GLU A 8 16.27 -34.97 -40.37
C GLU A 8 15.74 -34.18 -41.60
N SER A 9 15.97 -32.86 -41.72
CA SER A 9 16.53 -32.19 -42.93
C SER A 9 16.33 -30.67 -42.92
N SER A 10 17.43 -29.93 -43.11
CA SER A 10 17.56 -28.52 -43.55
C SER A 10 18.19 -28.53 -44.96
N PRO A 11 18.63 -27.40 -45.61
CA PRO A 11 18.20 -26.00 -45.70
C PRO A 11 18.10 -25.56 -47.22
N PRO A 12 18.17 -24.28 -47.68
CA PRO A 12 19.40 -23.45 -47.65
C PRO A 12 19.24 -21.91 -47.46
N SER A 13 20.40 -21.31 -47.23
CA SER A 13 20.82 -19.92 -47.01
C SER A 13 20.64 -18.91 -48.15
N LEU A 14 20.65 -17.60 -47.82
CA LEU A 14 21.38 -16.47 -48.48
C LEU A 14 21.19 -15.21 -47.60
N ARG A 15 22.18 -14.72 -46.83
CA ARG A 15 23.37 -13.88 -47.14
C ARG A 15 23.08 -12.37 -47.32
N SER A 16 23.62 -11.60 -46.37
CA SER A 16 24.20 -10.23 -46.40
C SER A 16 23.36 -9.01 -46.81
N GLN A 17 23.26 -8.05 -45.88
CA GLN A 17 23.86 -6.68 -45.93
C GLN A 17 23.52 -6.03 -44.56
N ASP A 18 24.49 -5.76 -43.68
CA ASP A 18 25.33 -4.55 -43.63
C ASP A 18 24.49 -3.28 -43.82
N ALA A 19 24.56 -2.20 -43.05
CA ALA A 19 25.32 -1.80 -41.88
C ALA A 19 24.75 -0.42 -41.47
N GLU A 20 25.09 0.05 -40.27
CA GLU A 20 25.14 1.48 -39.90
C GLU A 20 23.80 2.25 -39.81
N SER A 21 23.59 3.20 -38.90
CA SER A 21 24.38 3.74 -37.80
C SER A 21 23.47 4.59 -36.92
N LYS A 22 23.61 4.40 -35.61
CA LYS A 22 23.74 5.40 -34.54
C LYS A 22 23.34 6.87 -34.80
N ALA A 23 22.66 7.38 -33.78
CA ALA A 23 22.78 8.72 -33.18
C ALA A 23 22.21 9.92 -33.93
N PHE A 24 21.21 10.56 -33.32
CA PHE A 24 21.05 12.00 -33.47
C PHE A 24 20.60 12.60 -32.13
N GLU A 25 21.57 13.13 -31.40
CA GLU A 25 21.37 14.06 -30.30
C GLU A 25 22.34 15.24 -30.51
N SER A 26 21.86 16.46 -30.26
CA SER A 26 22.62 17.69 -30.01
C SER A 26 23.33 18.40 -31.20
N ARG A 27 22.82 19.58 -31.59
CA ARG A 27 23.50 20.87 -31.32
C ARG A 27 22.69 22.08 -31.80
N ASN A 28 22.60 23.07 -30.92
CA ASN A 28 22.17 24.44 -31.16
C ASN A 28 23.28 25.29 -31.82
N ASP A 29 22.82 26.40 -32.39
CA ASP A 29 23.44 27.73 -32.51
C ASP A 29 24.09 28.23 -33.82
N ALA A 30 23.45 29.32 -34.28
CA ALA A 30 24.00 30.59 -34.74
C ALA A 30 24.62 30.71 -36.15
N GLY A 31 23.93 31.47 -37.01
CA GLY A 31 24.45 32.03 -38.26
C GLY A 31 23.53 33.11 -38.83
N ARG A 32 23.86 34.37 -38.55
CA ARG A 32 23.12 35.62 -38.80
C ARG A 32 23.47 36.19 -40.19
N TRP A 33 22.49 36.60 -41.00
CA TRP A 33 22.66 37.68 -42.00
C TRP A 33 21.37 38.51 -42.15
N GLN A 34 21.56 39.75 -42.57
CA GLN A 34 20.84 40.97 -42.22
C GLN A 34 19.94 41.53 -43.34
N PHE A 35 18.89 42.28 -42.89
CA PHE A 35 18.23 43.46 -43.49
C PHE A 35 17.66 43.45 -44.93
N PHE A 36 16.36 43.75 -45.08
CA PHE A 36 15.86 45.06 -45.53
C PHE A 36 14.34 45.20 -45.30
N LEU A 37 13.94 46.32 -44.69
CA LEU A 37 12.55 46.80 -44.54
C LEU A 37 11.98 47.25 -45.89
N SER A 38 10.69 47.00 -46.18
CA SER A 38 9.79 47.98 -46.82
C SER A 38 8.36 47.46 -47.04
N ARG A 39 7.43 48.12 -46.35
CA ARG A 39 6.07 48.55 -46.76
C ARG A 39 4.92 47.54 -46.97
N GLU A 40 3.92 47.76 -46.12
CA GLU A 40 2.48 47.60 -46.34
C GLU A 40 2.04 48.03 -47.75
N ARG A 41 1.15 47.25 -48.40
CA ARG A 41 0.06 47.79 -49.23
C ARG A 41 -1.19 46.92 -49.20
N ILE A 42 -2.22 47.56 -48.65
CA ILE A 42 -3.66 47.42 -48.87
C ILE A 42 -3.97 47.21 -50.36
N ILE A 43 -4.73 46.16 -50.70
CA ILE A 43 -5.29 45.97 -52.04
C ILE A 43 -6.67 46.64 -52.07
N THR A 44 -6.71 47.81 -52.70
CA THR A 44 -7.92 48.57 -53.01
C THR A 44 -8.53 48.04 -54.31
N VAL A 45 -9.81 47.67 -54.26
CA VAL A 45 -10.63 47.30 -55.43
C VAL A 45 -10.73 48.51 -56.37
N THR A 46 -10.22 48.37 -57.60
CA THR A 46 -10.32 49.42 -58.62
C THR A 46 -11.35 49.03 -59.67
N MET A 47 -12.50 49.72 -59.67
CA MET A 47 -13.52 49.66 -60.71
C MET A 47 -12.95 50.10 -62.07
N TRP A 48 -13.11 49.27 -63.09
CA TRP A 48 -12.85 49.66 -64.48
C TRP A 48 -14.15 50.14 -65.14
N LYS A 49 -14.34 51.46 -65.21
CA LYS A 49 -15.26 52.11 -66.14
C LYS A 49 -14.66 52.07 -67.54
N LYS A 50 -15.16 51.21 -68.43
CA LYS A 50 -14.84 51.27 -69.86
C LYS A 50 -15.95 51.98 -70.64
N LYS A 51 -15.51 53.04 -71.32
CA LYS A 51 -16.22 54.03 -72.13
C LYS A 51 -17.04 53.39 -73.26
N ILE A 52 -18.35 53.64 -73.30
CA ILE A 52 -19.24 53.28 -74.41
C ILE A 52 -19.05 54.32 -75.52
N SER A 53 -18.46 53.92 -76.66
CA SER A 53 -18.55 54.68 -77.91
C SER A 53 -19.56 54.02 -78.85
N ARG A 54 -20.63 54.74 -79.18
CA ARG A 54 -21.60 54.36 -80.21
C ARG A 54 -20.95 54.44 -81.60
N THR A 55 -20.91 53.32 -82.31
CA THR A 55 -20.80 53.28 -83.78
C THR A 55 -21.94 52.44 -84.32
N ARG A 56 -22.84 53.08 -85.08
CA ARG A 56 -23.86 52.43 -85.93
C ARG A 56 -23.19 51.93 -87.19
N VAL A 57 -23.39 50.65 -87.52
CA VAL A 57 -23.25 50.09 -88.88
C VAL A 57 -24.40 49.09 -89.10
N PRO A 58 -25.00 49.01 -90.30
CA PRO A 58 -26.36 48.52 -90.50
C PRO A 58 -26.43 47.02 -90.83
N GLY A 59 -27.68 46.53 -90.85
CA GLY A 59 -28.10 45.14 -90.90
C GLY A 59 -27.30 44.20 -91.80
N GLN A 60 -26.83 43.11 -91.20
CA GLN A 60 -26.66 41.83 -91.85
C GLN A 60 -27.16 40.72 -90.90
N SER A 61 -27.76 39.70 -91.52
CA SER A 61 -28.60 38.65 -90.96
C SER A 61 -28.22 38.11 -89.57
N LEU A 62 -29.23 38.00 -88.70
CA LEU A 62 -29.27 37.12 -87.53
C LEU A 62 -29.00 35.66 -87.95
N ARG A 63 -27.73 35.25 -88.04
CA ARG A 63 -27.36 33.85 -87.85
C ARG A 63 -27.44 33.57 -86.35
N LYS A 64 -28.39 32.72 -85.95
CA LYS A 64 -28.48 32.13 -84.61
C LYS A 64 -27.11 31.58 -84.21
N ASN A 65 -26.44 32.26 -83.29
CA ASN A 65 -25.13 31.89 -82.81
C ASN A 65 -25.32 31.15 -81.47
N GLU A 66 -25.49 29.82 -81.53
CA GLU A 66 -25.66 28.97 -80.34
C GLU A 66 -24.37 28.78 -79.53
N LYS A 67 -23.26 29.43 -79.92
CA LYS A 67 -21.94 29.33 -79.27
C LYS A 67 -21.87 29.91 -77.85
N GLY A 68 -22.86 30.69 -77.40
CA GLY A 68 -22.93 31.22 -76.03
C GLY A 68 -23.65 30.32 -75.02
N GLN A 69 -24.46 29.36 -75.49
CA GLN A 69 -25.23 28.47 -74.61
C GLN A 69 -24.33 27.47 -73.89
N VAL A 70 -23.29 26.97 -74.57
CA VAL A 70 -22.28 26.08 -73.96
C VAL A 70 -21.53 26.80 -72.82
N ALA A 71 -21.20 28.08 -72.98
CA ALA A 71 -20.52 28.85 -71.93
C ALA A 71 -21.40 29.05 -70.69
N LEU A 72 -22.70 29.31 -70.87
CA LEU A 72 -23.68 29.39 -69.78
C LEU A 72 -23.85 28.05 -69.05
N PHE A 73 -23.91 26.96 -69.82
CA PHE A 73 -24.05 25.61 -69.26
C PHE A 73 -22.81 25.16 -68.50
N VAL A 74 -21.62 25.45 -69.04
CA VAL A 74 -20.33 25.19 -68.37
C VAL A 74 -20.20 26.03 -67.10
N ALA A 75 -20.58 27.31 -67.12
CA ALA A 75 -20.56 28.16 -65.93
C ALA A 75 -21.48 27.62 -64.82
N LEU A 76 -22.68 27.15 -65.16
CA LEU A 76 -23.62 26.53 -64.22
C LEU A 76 -23.07 25.23 -63.62
N ILE A 77 -22.50 24.34 -64.46
CA ILE A 77 -21.89 23.10 -63.99
C ILE A 77 -20.70 23.38 -63.08
N PHE A 78 -19.82 24.32 -63.44
CA PHE A 78 -18.69 24.69 -62.60
C PHE A 78 -19.14 25.23 -61.24
N GLN A 79 -20.21 26.02 -61.21
CA GLN A 79 -20.74 26.54 -59.95
C GLN A 79 -21.34 25.43 -59.08
N VAL A 80 -22.07 24.48 -59.67
CA VAL A 80 -22.60 23.31 -58.96
C VAL A 80 -21.46 22.43 -58.43
N LEU A 81 -20.46 22.12 -59.27
CA LEU A 81 -19.29 21.34 -58.86
C LEU A 81 -18.49 22.03 -57.76
N PHE A 82 -18.35 23.37 -57.81
CA PHE A 82 -17.66 24.14 -56.78
C PHE A 82 -18.40 24.06 -55.43
N VAL A 83 -19.73 24.16 -55.42
CA VAL A 83 -20.54 24.00 -54.20
C VAL A 83 -20.39 22.58 -53.63
N PHE A 84 -20.44 21.55 -54.46
CA PHE A 84 -20.20 20.17 -54.01
C PHE A 84 -18.79 19.97 -53.45
N PHE A 85 -17.76 20.54 -54.10
CA PHE A 85 -16.39 20.48 -53.61
C PHE A 85 -16.24 21.16 -52.25
N ALA A 86 -16.79 22.37 -52.10
CA ALA A 86 -16.79 23.09 -50.82
C ALA A 86 -17.52 22.31 -49.72
N MET A 87 -18.65 21.65 -50.05
CA MET A 87 -19.38 20.79 -49.13
C MET A 87 -18.53 19.59 -48.67
N ILE A 88 -17.87 18.88 -49.59
CA ILE A 88 -17.02 17.72 -49.26
C ILE A 88 -15.86 18.14 -48.34
N VAL A 89 -15.23 19.28 -48.62
CA VAL A 89 -14.14 19.83 -47.77
C VAL A 89 -14.66 20.16 -46.37
N ASN A 90 -15.83 20.80 -46.26
CA ASN A 90 -16.43 21.11 -44.96
C ASN A 90 -16.75 19.84 -44.15
N VAL A 91 -17.31 18.81 -44.79
CA VAL A 91 -17.59 17.52 -44.13
C VAL A 91 -16.29 16.86 -43.68
N GLY A 92 -15.25 16.88 -44.53
CA GLY A 92 -13.93 16.34 -44.18
C GLY A 92 -13.30 17.05 -42.98
N LEU A 93 -13.35 18.39 -42.94
CA LEU A 93 -12.87 19.18 -41.81
C LEU A 93 -13.69 18.91 -40.54
N LEU A 94 -15.01 18.80 -40.66
CA LEU A 94 -15.90 18.49 -39.52
C LEU A 94 -15.57 17.13 -38.91
N VAL A 95 -15.44 16.09 -39.73
CA VAL A 95 -15.08 14.74 -39.28
C VAL A 95 -13.70 14.75 -38.62
N HIS A 96 -12.72 15.43 -39.22
CA HIS A 96 -11.38 15.56 -38.66
C HIS A 96 -11.39 16.27 -37.30
N HIS A 97 -12.09 17.40 -37.16
CA HIS A 97 -12.18 18.12 -35.89
C HIS A 97 -12.94 17.32 -34.82
N LYS A 98 -13.94 16.52 -35.21
CA LYS A 98 -14.66 15.63 -34.31
C LYS A 98 -13.78 14.50 -33.77
N ILE A 99 -13.04 13.82 -34.65
CA ILE A 99 -12.09 12.75 -34.25
C ILE A 99 -11.00 13.33 -33.36
N ASN A 100 -10.44 14.49 -33.73
CA ASN A 100 -9.42 15.16 -32.92
C ASN A 100 -9.94 15.55 -31.54
N LEU A 101 -11.16 16.09 -31.44
CA LEU A 101 -11.78 16.41 -30.16
C LEU A 101 -11.94 15.16 -29.28
N GLN A 102 -12.47 14.06 -29.85
CA GLN A 102 -12.63 12.82 -29.10
C GLN A 102 -11.30 12.27 -28.60
N ASN A 103 -10.29 12.13 -29.47
CA ASN A 103 -8.97 11.63 -29.09
C ASN A 103 -8.33 12.51 -28.00
N SER A 104 -8.53 13.82 -28.06
CA SER A 104 -7.99 14.75 -27.06
C SER A 104 -8.68 14.60 -25.70
N VAL A 105 -9.99 14.38 -25.69
CA VAL A 105 -10.78 14.14 -24.46
C VAL A 105 -10.44 12.76 -23.87
N ASP A 106 -10.27 11.73 -24.71
CA ASP A 106 -9.83 10.40 -24.27
C ASP A 106 -8.46 10.44 -23.59
N LEU A 107 -7.49 11.12 -24.20
CA LEU A 107 -6.15 11.32 -23.62
C LEU A 107 -6.19 12.12 -22.30
N ALA A 108 -7.04 13.15 -22.24
CA ALA A 108 -7.21 13.96 -21.04
C ALA A 108 -7.83 13.14 -19.89
N ALA A 109 -8.86 12.34 -20.16
CA ALA A 109 -9.46 11.43 -19.19
C ALA A 109 -8.44 10.37 -18.72
N TYR A 110 -7.67 9.80 -19.65
CA TYR A 110 -6.61 8.84 -19.35
C TYR A 110 -5.54 9.43 -18.42
N TYR A 111 -5.08 10.66 -18.69
CA TYR A 111 -4.14 11.38 -17.83
C TYR A 111 -4.70 11.57 -16.41
N GLY A 112 -5.95 12.02 -16.29
CA GLY A 112 -6.59 12.22 -14.99
C GLY A 112 -6.70 10.93 -14.19
N ALA A 113 -7.13 9.83 -14.83
CA ALA A 113 -7.20 8.52 -14.21
C ALA A 113 -5.81 7.94 -13.88
N MET A 114 -4.76 8.27 -14.64
CA MET A 114 -3.37 7.90 -14.31
C MET A 114 -2.90 8.56 -13.02
N LYS A 115 -3.13 9.87 -12.87
CA LYS A 115 -2.80 10.58 -11.62
C LYS A 115 -3.62 10.09 -10.44
N GLN A 116 -4.89 9.71 -10.68
CA GLN A 116 -5.71 9.06 -9.66
C GLN A 116 -5.17 7.67 -9.27
N ALA A 117 -4.76 6.85 -10.24
CA ALA A 117 -4.20 5.52 -10.03
C ALA A 117 -2.88 5.57 -9.24
N GLU A 118 -2.02 6.55 -9.52
CA GLU A 118 -0.78 6.79 -8.79
C GLU A 118 -1.00 7.03 -7.30
N MET A 119 -1.98 7.87 -6.96
CA MET A 119 -2.38 8.13 -5.57
C MET A 119 -2.99 6.88 -4.91
N LEU A 120 -3.83 6.12 -5.63
CA LEU A 120 -4.38 4.86 -5.14
C LEU A 120 -3.29 3.79 -4.90
N ASN A 121 -2.20 3.80 -5.66
CA ASN A 121 -1.05 2.92 -5.44
C ASN A 121 -0.31 3.25 -4.14
N ALA A 122 -0.12 4.54 -3.87
CA ALA A 122 0.42 4.98 -2.60
C ALA A 122 -0.48 4.55 -1.42
N VAL A 123 -1.79 4.72 -1.53
CA VAL A 123 -2.77 4.24 -0.53
C VAL A 123 -2.66 2.72 -0.33
N ALA A 124 -2.63 1.96 -1.42
CA ALA A 124 -2.56 0.49 -1.37
C ALA A 124 -1.29 0.00 -0.66
N HIS A 125 -0.15 0.62 -0.97
CA HIS A 125 1.12 0.24 -0.36
C HIS A 125 1.19 0.66 1.11
N VAL A 126 0.75 1.88 1.48
CA VAL A 126 0.69 2.29 2.91
C VAL A 126 -0.26 1.38 3.69
N ASN A 127 -1.34 0.91 3.06
CA ASN A 127 -2.25 -0.07 3.66
C ASN A 127 -1.56 -1.41 3.94
N TYR A 128 -0.71 -1.88 3.02
CA TYR A 128 0.15 -3.04 3.26
C TYR A 128 1.12 -2.81 4.41
N GLN A 129 1.68 -1.60 4.55
CA GLN A 129 2.58 -1.32 5.65
C GLN A 129 1.88 -1.37 7.03
N ILE A 130 0.59 -1.02 7.13
CA ILE A 130 -0.21 -1.24 8.35
C ILE A 130 -0.29 -2.75 8.69
N ARG A 131 -0.48 -3.59 7.66
CA ARG A 131 -0.41 -5.05 7.81
C ARG A 131 0.99 -5.52 8.23
N GLN A 132 2.07 -4.93 7.70
CA GLN A 132 3.43 -5.24 8.18
C GLN A 132 3.61 -4.91 9.67
N SER A 133 3.06 -3.80 10.16
CA SER A 133 3.06 -3.46 11.59
C SER A 133 2.39 -4.56 12.42
N TRP A 134 1.26 -5.10 11.92
CA TRP A 134 0.56 -6.21 12.55
C TRP A 134 1.39 -7.51 12.55
N LYS A 135 2.10 -7.80 11.44
CA LYS A 135 3.02 -8.95 11.34
C LYS A 135 4.15 -8.82 12.36
N LEU A 136 4.76 -7.64 12.49
CA LEU A 136 5.83 -7.39 13.47
C LEU A 136 5.35 -7.56 14.91
N MET A 137 4.17 -7.00 15.23
CA MET A 137 3.58 -7.13 16.57
C MET A 137 3.28 -8.60 16.89
N THR A 138 2.71 -9.33 15.93
CA THR A 138 2.43 -10.76 16.06
C THR A 138 3.73 -11.55 16.25
N PHE A 139 4.81 -11.20 15.55
CA PHE A 139 6.11 -11.84 15.73
C PHE A 139 6.69 -11.63 17.12
N ARG A 140 6.73 -10.38 17.57
CA ARG A 140 7.23 -10.01 18.90
C ARG A 140 6.44 -10.69 20.01
N TYR A 141 5.11 -10.72 19.90
CA TYR A 141 4.27 -11.36 20.90
C TYR A 141 4.38 -12.89 20.86
N ARG A 142 4.18 -13.50 19.69
CA ARG A 142 3.95 -14.94 19.56
C ARG A 142 5.23 -15.71 19.36
N GLN A 143 6.10 -15.31 18.43
CA GLN A 143 7.36 -16.01 18.19
C GLN A 143 8.38 -15.68 19.28
N MET A 144 8.72 -14.40 19.44
CA MET A 144 9.73 -13.97 20.41
C MET A 144 9.26 -14.16 21.86
N GLY A 145 7.99 -13.85 22.16
CA GLY A 145 7.44 -13.99 23.51
C GLY A 145 7.23 -15.42 23.99
N THR A 146 7.25 -16.44 23.13
CA THR A 146 7.04 -17.84 23.56
C THR A 146 8.25 -18.74 23.31
N ALA A 147 9.31 -18.24 22.66
CA ALA A 147 10.51 -19.02 22.36
C ALA A 147 11.26 -19.51 23.62
N GLY A 148 10.97 -18.94 24.79
CA GLY A 148 11.48 -19.41 26.09
C GLY A 148 10.80 -20.67 26.64
N ALA A 149 9.61 -21.03 26.12
CA ALA A 149 8.78 -22.15 26.58
C ALA A 149 9.31 -23.51 26.14
N THR A 150 10.59 -23.80 26.37
CA THR A 150 11.33 -24.93 25.76
C THR A 150 10.68 -26.32 25.91
N ASN A 151 9.80 -26.53 26.89
CA ASN A 151 9.09 -27.81 27.06
C ASN A 151 7.83 -27.91 26.19
N GLN A 152 7.22 -26.78 25.84
CA GLN A 152 6.00 -26.69 25.03
C GLN A 152 6.25 -26.05 23.66
N HIS A 153 7.43 -25.51 23.39
CA HIS A 153 7.75 -24.79 22.16
C HIS A 153 8.25 -25.77 21.08
N PRO A 154 7.81 -25.66 19.80
CA PRO A 154 8.22 -26.56 18.71
C PRO A 154 9.71 -26.58 18.37
N TYR A 155 10.50 -25.69 18.98
CA TYR A 155 11.96 -25.71 18.92
C TYR A 155 12.51 -25.93 20.32
N LYS A 156 13.32 -26.98 20.46
CA LYS A 156 14.05 -27.30 21.68
C LYS A 156 15.51 -26.85 21.52
N PRO A 157 15.95 -25.82 22.25
CA PRO A 157 17.35 -25.42 22.22
C PRO A 157 18.23 -26.54 22.76
N GLY A 158 19.43 -26.69 22.20
CA GLY A 158 20.44 -27.63 22.69
C GLY A 158 20.93 -27.22 24.09
N PRO A 159 21.53 -28.16 24.85
CA PRO A 159 22.18 -27.82 26.10
C PRO A 159 23.30 -26.79 25.87
N LEU A 160 23.40 -25.83 26.79
CA LEU A 160 24.35 -24.73 26.69
C LEU A 160 25.79 -25.22 26.67
N GLY A 161 26.55 -24.83 25.65
CA GLY A 161 27.92 -25.32 25.42
C GLY A 161 28.01 -26.81 25.04
N GLY A 162 26.88 -27.47 24.80
CA GLY A 162 26.83 -28.85 24.35
C GLY A 162 27.11 -28.99 22.86
N ALA A 163 27.68 -30.14 22.47
CA ALA A 163 27.94 -30.47 21.08
C ALA A 163 26.65 -30.74 20.26
N THR A 164 25.51 -30.92 20.93
CA THR A 164 24.23 -31.26 20.28
C THR A 164 23.50 -29.98 19.87
N PRO A 165 23.30 -29.74 18.55
CA PRO A 165 22.51 -28.61 18.08
C PRO A 165 21.07 -28.68 18.59
N GLY A 166 20.42 -27.52 18.77
CA GLY A 166 18.98 -27.47 18.99
C GLY A 166 18.21 -28.09 17.82
N GLN A 167 17.03 -28.61 18.09
CA GLN A 167 16.22 -29.33 17.11
C GLN A 167 14.80 -28.81 17.06
N ILE A 168 14.27 -28.69 15.84
CA ILE A 168 12.84 -28.50 15.61
C ILE A 168 12.17 -29.84 15.85
N GLN A 169 11.23 -29.87 16.78
CA GLN A 169 10.52 -31.07 17.21
C GLN A 169 9.45 -31.45 16.18
N ASN A 170 9.13 -32.74 16.08
CA ASN A 170 8.04 -33.17 15.22
C ASN A 170 6.69 -32.83 15.83
N ASP A 171 5.65 -32.83 14.99
CA ASP A 171 4.29 -32.52 15.40
C ASP A 171 3.74 -33.42 16.52
N ASN A 172 4.25 -34.64 16.66
CA ASN A 172 3.80 -35.59 17.69
C ASN A 172 4.58 -35.45 19.02
N ASP A 173 5.68 -34.70 19.03
CA ASP A 173 6.62 -34.66 20.16
C ASP A 173 6.21 -33.61 21.21
N VAL A 174 5.23 -32.75 20.91
CA VAL A 174 4.83 -31.62 21.77
C VAL A 174 3.32 -31.48 21.81
N ALA A 175 2.74 -31.52 23.01
CA ALA A 175 1.39 -31.04 23.27
C ALA A 175 1.40 -29.51 23.11
N TRP A 176 1.13 -29.03 21.89
CA TRP A 176 1.14 -27.60 21.59
C TRP A 176 -0.18 -26.98 22.04
N GLU A 177 -0.11 -26.17 23.09
CA GLU A 177 -1.23 -25.33 23.50
C GLU A 177 -1.33 -24.11 22.58
N SER A 178 -2.50 -23.89 21.99
CA SER A 178 -2.74 -22.81 21.03
C SER A 178 -2.75 -21.41 21.67
N GLU A 179 -2.64 -21.33 23.00
CA GLU A 179 -2.79 -20.12 23.82
C GLU A 179 -1.42 -19.53 24.17
N PRO A 180 -0.91 -18.54 23.41
CA PRO A 180 0.38 -17.94 23.72
C PRO A 180 0.31 -17.07 24.97
N ALA A 181 1.26 -17.26 25.89
CA ALA A 181 1.54 -16.35 26.99
C ALA A 181 2.94 -15.75 26.82
N PHE A 182 3.04 -14.41 26.84
CA PHE A 182 4.30 -13.71 26.65
C PHE A 182 5.23 -13.87 27.85
N CYS A 183 6.42 -14.39 27.59
CA CYS A 183 7.50 -14.54 28.55
C CYS A 183 8.86 -14.39 27.85
N ILE A 184 9.52 -13.25 28.05
CA ILE A 184 10.83 -12.91 27.47
C ILE A 184 12.06 -13.24 28.33
N PRO A 185 12.00 -13.44 29.67
CA PRO A 185 13.17 -13.80 30.47
C PRO A 185 13.66 -15.24 30.26
N TYR A 186 14.30 -15.49 29.13
CA TYR A 186 14.92 -16.76 28.73
C TYR A 186 16.23 -16.53 27.96
N ASN A 187 17.16 -17.47 27.99
CA ASN A 187 18.36 -17.43 27.16
C ASN A 187 17.98 -17.59 25.66
N PRO A 188 18.37 -16.69 24.74
CA PRO A 188 19.54 -15.79 24.81
C PRO A 188 19.26 -14.30 25.11
N VAL A 189 18.14 -13.96 25.74
CA VAL A 189 17.84 -12.58 26.13
C VAL A 189 18.73 -12.14 27.29
N SER A 190 19.36 -10.97 27.16
CA SER A 190 20.39 -10.46 28.09
C SER A 190 19.93 -10.22 29.53
N ILE A 191 18.61 -10.23 29.78
CA ILE A 191 18.03 -10.03 31.11
C ILE A 191 18.27 -11.21 32.07
N VAL A 192 18.52 -12.40 31.53
CA VAL A 192 18.84 -13.58 32.33
C VAL A 192 20.27 -14.01 32.10
N ASN A 193 20.88 -14.62 33.11
CA ASN A 193 22.16 -15.28 32.90
C ASN A 193 22.01 -16.41 31.90
N GLN A 194 23.10 -16.81 31.24
CA GLN A 194 23.07 -17.85 30.23
C GLN A 194 22.47 -19.16 30.75
N ASN A 195 22.62 -19.50 32.03
CA ASN A 195 22.09 -20.74 32.61
C ASN A 195 20.69 -20.60 33.24
N GLU A 196 20.03 -19.45 33.10
CA GLU A 196 18.75 -19.16 33.73
C GLU A 196 17.66 -18.99 32.67
N THR A 197 16.50 -19.58 32.92
CA THR A 197 15.29 -19.34 32.13
C THR A 197 14.09 -19.39 33.07
N TYR A 198 13.34 -18.29 33.12
CA TYR A 198 12.11 -18.21 33.91
C TYR A 198 10.89 -18.67 33.09
N CYS A 199 11.05 -18.80 31.77
CA CYS A 199 9.96 -19.06 30.84
C CYS A 199 9.86 -20.53 30.39
N ARG A 200 10.61 -21.44 31.01
CA ARG A 200 10.78 -22.83 30.55
C ARG A 200 9.46 -23.56 30.32
N ASP A 201 8.52 -23.37 31.24
CA ASP A 201 7.17 -23.89 31.21
C ASP A 201 6.18 -22.72 31.22
N ALA A 202 5.70 -22.33 30.04
CA ALA A 202 4.77 -21.22 29.88
C ALA A 202 3.34 -21.66 30.25
N GLY A 203 3.11 -22.06 31.49
CA GLY A 203 1.80 -22.53 31.94
C GLY A 203 1.76 -22.98 33.39
N GLY A 204 1.49 -22.05 34.32
CA GLY A 204 0.98 -22.40 35.66
C GLY A 204 1.90 -23.28 36.51
N VAL A 205 3.22 -23.15 36.39
CA VAL A 205 4.18 -24.02 37.11
C VAL A 205 4.61 -23.39 38.43
N SER A 206 4.64 -24.21 39.47
CA SER A 206 5.20 -23.90 40.79
C SER A 206 6.65 -24.39 40.84
N VAL A 207 7.62 -23.47 40.86
CA VAL A 207 9.05 -23.81 40.95
C VAL A 207 9.47 -23.83 42.42
N PRO A 208 10.09 -24.91 42.93
CA PRO A 208 10.56 -24.97 44.32
C PRO A 208 11.73 -24.00 44.54
N ASN A 209 11.66 -23.21 45.60
CA ASN A 209 12.72 -22.28 45.98
C ASN A 209 13.98 -23.02 46.47
N PRO A 210 15.19 -22.45 46.30
CA PRO A 210 16.43 -23.05 46.80
C PRO A 210 16.30 -23.42 48.29
N GLY A 211 16.59 -24.66 48.70
CA GLY A 211 16.42 -25.10 50.09
C GLY A 211 17.33 -24.34 51.08
N VAL A 212 16.84 -24.08 52.29
CA VAL A 212 17.69 -23.64 53.42
C VAL A 212 18.05 -24.89 54.23
N PRO A 213 19.34 -25.18 54.49
CA PRO A 213 19.70 -26.36 55.26
C PRO A 213 19.09 -26.32 56.69
N ARG A 214 18.37 -27.38 57.08
CA ARG A 214 17.89 -27.57 58.46
C ARG A 214 19.04 -27.98 59.36
N LEU A 215 19.17 -27.30 60.50
CA LEU A 215 20.16 -27.63 61.52
C LEU A 215 19.60 -28.73 62.43
N GLY A 216 20.26 -29.89 62.46
CA GLY A 216 20.04 -30.90 63.50
C GLY A 216 20.66 -30.45 64.84
N PRO A 217 20.08 -30.84 65.99
CA PRO A 217 20.50 -30.34 67.31
C PRO A 217 21.91 -30.74 67.77
N ALA A 218 22.66 -31.51 66.99
CA ALA A 218 23.96 -32.05 67.38
C ALA A 218 25.01 -31.94 66.26
N SER A 219 25.51 -30.73 65.96
CA SER A 219 26.64 -30.60 65.05
C SER A 219 27.70 -29.61 65.53
N ILE A 220 28.95 -30.06 65.42
CA ILE A 220 30.16 -29.51 66.06
C ILE A 220 30.72 -28.29 65.27
N PHE A 221 30.04 -27.90 64.18
CA PHE A 221 30.48 -26.89 63.21
C PHE A 221 29.53 -25.70 63.12
N VAL A 222 29.00 -25.24 64.25
CA VAL A 222 27.99 -24.15 64.35
C VAL A 222 28.39 -22.88 63.57
N ASN A 223 29.68 -22.54 63.54
CA ASN A 223 30.20 -21.35 62.84
C ASN A 223 30.30 -21.50 61.31
N PHE A 224 30.57 -22.71 60.81
CA PHE A 224 30.57 -23.00 59.35
C PHE A 224 29.14 -23.13 58.82
N GLN A 225 28.22 -23.56 59.69
CA GLN A 225 26.81 -23.77 59.34
C GLN A 225 25.99 -22.48 59.36
N SER A 226 26.30 -21.54 60.26
CA SER A 226 25.71 -20.20 60.23
C SER A 226 26.09 -19.42 58.96
N SER A 227 27.31 -19.61 58.44
CA SER A 227 27.73 -19.04 57.15
C SER A 227 27.06 -19.67 55.93
N ILE A 228 26.77 -20.98 55.96
CA ILE A 228 26.02 -21.64 54.87
C ILE A 228 24.55 -21.18 54.88
N ARG A 229 23.95 -21.03 56.07
CA ARG A 229 22.58 -20.53 56.21
C ARG A 229 22.44 -19.07 55.78
N SER A 230 23.39 -18.20 56.12
CA SER A 230 23.39 -16.81 55.66
C SER A 230 23.59 -16.71 54.15
N THR A 231 24.44 -17.57 53.57
CA THR A 231 24.64 -17.67 52.12
C THR A 231 23.38 -18.18 51.40
N ALA A 232 22.69 -19.19 51.95
CA ALA A 232 21.43 -19.70 51.41
C ALA A 232 20.31 -18.64 51.47
N ILE A 233 20.24 -17.85 52.55
CA ILE A 233 19.30 -16.73 52.67
C ILE A 233 19.66 -15.61 51.67
N ALA A 234 20.95 -15.29 51.50
CA ALA A 234 21.41 -14.29 50.52
C ALA A 234 21.11 -14.73 49.08
N LEU A 235 21.31 -16.02 48.75
CA LEU A 235 20.95 -16.60 47.45
C LEU A 235 19.44 -16.56 47.20
N ARG A 236 18.60 -16.86 48.21
CA ARG A 236 17.14 -16.70 48.12
C ARG A 236 16.75 -15.23 47.89
N GLN A 237 17.35 -14.29 48.62
CA GLN A 237 17.07 -12.87 48.45
C GLN A 237 17.50 -12.36 47.05
N GLN A 238 18.62 -12.85 46.54
CA GLN A 238 19.08 -12.55 45.18
C GLN A 238 18.16 -13.14 44.12
N PHE A 239 17.68 -14.38 44.30
CA PHE A 239 16.68 -15.02 43.43
C PHE A 239 15.35 -14.25 43.43
N GLY A 240 14.84 -13.86 44.61
CA GLY A 240 13.60 -13.09 44.72
C GLY A 240 13.68 -11.74 44.01
N LYS A 241 14.79 -11.00 44.18
CA LYS A 241 15.04 -9.74 43.48
C LYS A 241 15.21 -9.93 41.96
N GLY A 242 15.91 -10.98 41.54
CA GLY A 242 16.07 -11.33 40.13
C GLY A 242 14.76 -11.69 39.45
N CYS A 243 13.94 -12.52 40.10
CA CYS A 243 12.58 -12.87 39.67
C CYS A 243 11.71 -11.62 39.49
N GLN A 244 11.67 -10.75 40.50
CA GLN A 244 10.85 -9.54 40.49
C GLN A 244 11.28 -8.58 39.36
N TYR A 245 12.59 -8.38 39.18
CA TYR A 245 13.11 -7.57 38.09
C TYR A 245 12.78 -8.17 36.72
N ALA A 246 13.04 -9.46 36.52
CA ALA A 246 12.81 -10.16 35.27
C ALA A 246 11.33 -10.13 34.85
N MET A 247 10.41 -10.39 35.76
CA MET A 247 8.97 -10.35 35.49
C MET A 247 8.45 -8.92 35.29
N GLY A 248 8.99 -7.94 36.02
CA GLY A 248 8.68 -6.53 35.78
C GLY A 248 9.05 -6.11 34.36
N VAL A 249 10.27 -6.44 33.91
CA VAL A 249 10.71 -6.15 32.54
C VAL A 249 9.94 -6.96 31.50
N ASN A 250 9.52 -8.20 31.80
CA ASN A 250 8.66 -8.99 30.91
C ASN A 250 7.39 -8.22 30.52
N TRP A 251 6.68 -7.71 31.52
CA TRP A 251 5.48 -6.91 31.29
C TRP A 251 5.79 -5.62 30.52
N LEU A 252 6.84 -4.89 30.93
CA LEU A 252 7.22 -3.63 30.29
C LEU A 252 7.58 -3.85 28.82
N GLN A 253 8.29 -4.92 28.49
CA GLN A 253 8.71 -5.18 27.12
C GLN A 253 7.52 -5.45 26.20
N LEU A 254 6.52 -6.21 26.68
CA LEU A 254 5.27 -6.38 25.94
C LEU A 254 4.52 -5.05 25.78
N ALA A 255 4.45 -4.24 26.84
CA ALA A 255 3.84 -2.92 26.79
C ALA A 255 4.53 -2.01 25.76
N LYS A 256 5.88 -2.03 25.70
CA LYS A 256 6.67 -1.33 24.67
C LYS A 256 6.30 -1.79 23.27
N PHE A 257 6.19 -3.10 23.03
CA PHE A 257 5.84 -3.65 21.73
C PHE A 257 4.43 -3.26 21.27
N ILE A 258 3.44 -3.38 22.15
CA ILE A 258 2.06 -2.95 21.85
C ILE A 258 2.04 -1.44 21.58
N GLY A 259 2.72 -0.65 22.40
CA GLY A 259 2.74 0.80 22.25
C GLY A 259 3.40 1.26 20.95
N ALA A 260 4.54 0.66 20.60
CA ALA A 260 5.23 0.91 19.34
C ALA A 260 4.34 0.57 18.14
N TYR A 261 3.63 -0.56 18.19
CA TYR A 261 2.67 -0.93 17.16
C TYR A 261 1.55 0.11 17.00
N LYS A 262 0.94 0.56 18.11
CA LYS A 262 -0.12 1.60 18.08
C LYS A 262 0.38 2.94 17.52
N LEU A 263 1.60 3.33 17.87
CA LEU A 263 2.23 4.55 17.34
C LEU A 263 2.55 4.43 15.83
N ASP A 264 3.04 3.26 15.41
CA ASP A 264 3.35 2.98 14.01
C ASP A 264 2.10 3.05 13.12
N ILE A 265 1.04 2.34 13.50
CA ILE A 265 -0.21 2.33 12.74
C ILE A 265 -0.86 3.72 12.73
N ARG A 266 -0.78 4.49 13.82
CA ARG A 266 -1.30 5.86 13.85
C ARG A 266 -0.67 6.73 12.77
N ASN A 267 0.66 6.71 12.66
CA ASN A 267 1.35 7.50 11.64
C ASN A 267 0.97 7.05 10.22
N ARG A 268 0.93 5.72 9.98
CA ARG A 268 0.55 5.16 8.67
C ARG A 268 -0.90 5.45 8.30
N LYS A 269 -1.84 5.38 9.26
CA LYS A 269 -3.23 5.77 9.08
C LYS A 269 -3.36 7.25 8.73
N LYS A 270 -2.64 8.14 9.42
CA LYS A 270 -2.64 9.58 9.09
C LYS A 270 -2.21 9.83 7.64
N LEU A 271 -1.13 9.18 7.19
CA LEU A 271 -0.68 9.28 5.80
C LEU A 271 -1.75 8.77 4.82
N LEU A 272 -2.27 7.57 5.07
CA LEU A 272 -3.28 6.94 4.23
C LEU A 272 -4.54 7.82 4.13
N LEU A 273 -5.06 8.29 5.26
CA LEU A 273 -6.24 9.15 5.34
C LEU A 273 -6.00 10.50 4.67
N ALA A 274 -4.82 11.11 4.86
CA ALA A 274 -4.49 12.37 4.20
C ALA A 274 -4.49 12.24 2.67
N ILE A 275 -3.92 11.16 2.13
CA ILE A 275 -3.94 10.87 0.68
C ILE A 275 -5.37 10.54 0.22
N ALA A 276 -6.09 9.69 0.95
CA ALA A 276 -7.44 9.25 0.61
C ALA A 276 -8.46 10.40 0.62
N ASN A 277 -8.37 11.31 1.58
CA ASN A 277 -9.23 12.48 1.63
C ASN A 277 -8.88 13.47 0.51
N GLN A 278 -7.59 13.67 0.21
CA GLN A 278 -7.19 14.57 -0.88
C GLN A 278 -7.70 14.11 -2.25
N ILE A 279 -7.63 12.79 -2.54
CA ILE A 279 -8.14 12.22 -3.79
C ILE A 279 -9.68 12.15 -3.82
N SER A 280 -10.37 12.33 -2.69
CA SER A 280 -11.84 12.36 -2.60
C SER A 280 -12.41 13.78 -2.76
N THR A 281 -11.57 14.79 -3.04
CA THR A 281 -12.05 16.15 -3.31
C THR A 281 -12.47 16.32 -4.78
N ALA A 282 -13.37 17.26 -5.06
CA ALA A 282 -13.82 17.53 -6.43
C ALA A 282 -12.68 17.99 -7.36
N ASN A 283 -11.68 18.68 -6.82
CA ASN A 283 -10.45 19.08 -7.52
C ASN A 283 -9.23 18.44 -6.83
N PRO A 284 -9.00 17.13 -7.02
CA PRO A 284 -7.92 16.43 -6.36
C PRO A 284 -6.56 16.92 -6.88
N THR A 285 -5.55 16.80 -6.03
CA THR A 285 -4.16 17.03 -6.40
C THR A 285 -3.43 15.70 -6.60
N ASP A 286 -2.43 15.69 -7.48
CA ASP A 286 -1.58 14.54 -7.70
C ASP A 286 -0.54 14.38 -6.58
N ILE A 287 0.30 13.35 -6.69
CA ILE A 287 1.33 13.06 -5.70
C ILE A 287 2.38 14.16 -5.54
N ASP A 288 2.55 14.99 -6.58
CA ASP A 288 3.47 16.14 -6.59
C ASP A 288 2.79 17.41 -6.01
N GLY A 289 1.54 17.29 -5.56
CA GLY A 289 0.76 18.37 -4.96
C GLY A 289 0.14 19.33 -5.98
N GLN A 290 0.12 18.97 -7.27
CA GLN A 290 -0.43 19.79 -8.35
C GLN A 290 -1.89 19.43 -8.66
N PRO A 291 -2.77 20.39 -9.02
CA PRO A 291 -4.16 20.08 -9.36
C PRO A 291 -4.27 19.15 -10.57
N ILE A 292 -4.97 18.02 -10.42
CA ILE A 292 -5.15 17.06 -11.52
C ILE A 292 -5.94 17.70 -12.66
N ARG A 293 -6.97 18.48 -12.33
CA ARG A 293 -7.81 19.20 -13.31
C ARG A 293 -6.99 20.09 -14.25
N GLU A 294 -5.97 20.77 -13.73
CA GLU A 294 -5.09 21.62 -14.53
C GLU A 294 -4.26 20.78 -15.52
N GLY A 295 -3.70 19.65 -15.07
CA GLY A 295 -2.98 18.73 -15.95
C GLY A 295 -3.87 18.11 -17.02
N VAL A 296 -5.12 17.78 -16.68
CA VAL A 296 -6.15 17.29 -17.63
C VAL A 296 -6.44 18.35 -18.69
N TYR A 297 -6.68 19.60 -18.28
CA TYR A 297 -6.96 20.70 -19.20
C TYR A 297 -5.77 20.97 -20.15
N LYS A 298 -4.54 21.00 -19.61
CA LYS A 298 -3.33 21.16 -20.43
C LYS A 298 -3.17 20.02 -21.43
N THR A 299 -3.49 18.79 -21.03
CA THR A 299 -3.44 17.61 -21.91
C THR A 299 -4.48 17.71 -23.02
N LEU A 300 -5.71 18.12 -22.70
CA LEU A 300 -6.77 18.37 -23.68
C LEU A 300 -6.31 19.41 -24.73
N ILE A 301 -5.93 20.60 -24.27
CA ILE A 301 -5.57 21.72 -25.16
C ILE A 301 -4.40 21.37 -26.06
N LYS A 302 -3.34 20.73 -25.54
CA LYS A 302 -2.14 20.38 -26.32
C LYS A 302 -2.41 19.42 -27.48
N ASN A 303 -3.45 18.59 -27.38
CA ASN A 303 -3.81 17.60 -28.40
C ASN A 303 -4.88 18.09 -29.38
N LEU A 304 -5.52 19.23 -29.12
CA LEU A 304 -6.50 19.81 -30.02
C LEU A 304 -5.86 20.49 -31.24
N THR A 305 -6.58 20.48 -32.36
CA THR A 305 -6.29 21.30 -33.54
C THR A 305 -6.42 22.79 -33.22
N TYR A 306 -5.67 23.65 -33.92
CA TYR A 306 -5.67 25.10 -33.68
C TYR A 306 -7.08 25.72 -33.69
N GLN A 307 -7.94 25.30 -34.61
CA GLN A 307 -9.32 25.78 -34.73
C GLN A 307 -10.19 25.39 -33.52
N ASN A 308 -9.98 24.18 -32.96
CA ASN A 308 -10.66 23.75 -31.74
C ASN A 308 -10.07 24.45 -30.50
N GLN A 309 -8.75 24.65 -30.46
CA GLN A 309 -8.06 25.33 -29.35
C GLN A 309 -8.53 26.78 -29.18
N ASP A 310 -8.69 27.53 -30.27
CA ASP A 310 -9.11 28.94 -30.24
C ASP A 310 -10.47 29.10 -29.53
N SER A 311 -11.39 28.15 -29.74
CA SER A 311 -12.71 28.15 -29.11
C SER A 311 -12.69 27.94 -27.59
N LEU A 312 -11.64 27.28 -27.06
CA LEU A 312 -11.50 26.98 -25.63
C LEU A 312 -10.55 27.94 -24.90
N ARG A 313 -9.43 28.35 -25.53
CA ARG A 313 -8.44 29.26 -24.92
C ARG A 313 -8.99 30.66 -24.70
N GLY A 314 -9.98 31.09 -25.48
CA GLY A 314 -10.67 32.36 -25.25
C GLY A 314 -11.53 32.39 -23.98
N LYS A 315 -11.81 31.23 -23.37
CA LYS A 315 -12.79 31.09 -22.26
C LYS A 315 -12.18 30.62 -20.94
N PHE A 316 -10.99 30.01 -20.98
CA PHE A 316 -10.30 29.49 -19.80
C PHE A 316 -8.83 29.93 -19.79
N ASN A 317 -8.29 30.18 -18.60
CA ASN A 317 -6.86 30.41 -18.41
C ASN A 317 -6.05 29.09 -18.51
N ASP A 318 -4.72 29.18 -18.41
CA ASP A 318 -3.82 28.03 -18.49
C ASP A 318 -4.05 26.94 -17.41
N SER A 319 -4.80 27.27 -16.35
CA SER A 319 -5.21 26.37 -15.28
C SER A 319 -6.60 25.76 -15.49
N GLY A 320 -7.27 26.06 -16.60
CA GLY A 320 -8.63 25.58 -16.89
C GLY A 320 -9.72 26.28 -16.07
N VAL A 321 -9.43 27.47 -15.54
CA VAL A 321 -10.34 28.32 -14.74
C VAL A 321 -10.73 29.54 -15.57
N GLY A 322 -12.02 29.86 -15.69
CA GLY A 322 -12.46 30.98 -16.51
C GLY A 322 -13.97 31.17 -16.53
N SER A 323 -14.44 32.09 -17.38
CA SER A 323 -15.85 32.49 -17.49
C SER A 323 -16.71 31.56 -18.35
N GLY A 324 -16.20 30.38 -18.72
CA GLY A 324 -17.04 29.32 -19.26
C GLY A 324 -18.10 28.94 -18.22
N THR A 325 -19.37 28.83 -18.60
CA THR A 325 -20.37 28.33 -17.66
C THR A 325 -20.02 26.88 -17.32
N ASN A 326 -20.24 26.46 -16.06
CA ASN A 326 -20.00 25.08 -15.58
C ASN A 326 -20.84 24.02 -16.33
N GLU A 327 -21.61 24.42 -17.35
CA GLU A 327 -22.45 23.59 -18.20
C GLU A 327 -22.03 23.63 -19.70
N ALA A 328 -21.02 24.41 -20.13
CA ALA A 328 -20.87 24.75 -21.55
C ALA A 328 -19.58 24.44 -22.31
N ASP A 329 -18.38 24.27 -21.75
CA ASP A 329 -17.17 24.16 -22.61
C ASP A 329 -16.06 23.19 -22.15
N PHE A 330 -15.82 23.03 -20.85
CA PHE A 330 -14.92 22.00 -20.30
C PHE A 330 -15.39 21.57 -18.90
N GLU A 331 -15.53 20.26 -18.69
CA GLU A 331 -15.97 19.67 -17.43
C GLU A 331 -15.04 18.52 -17.03
N PHE A 332 -14.77 18.42 -15.73
CA PHE A 332 -13.94 17.38 -15.12
C PHE A 332 -14.70 16.78 -13.94
N ILE A 333 -14.83 15.46 -13.94
CA ILE A 333 -15.43 14.70 -12.84
C ILE A 333 -14.37 13.82 -12.18
N ASN A 334 -14.32 13.89 -10.86
CA ASN A 334 -13.67 12.90 -10.01
C ASN A 334 -14.74 12.06 -9.31
N SER A 335 -14.84 10.78 -9.63
CA SER A 335 -15.92 9.95 -9.09
C SER A 335 -15.81 9.67 -7.60
N LEU A 336 -14.61 9.73 -7.02
CA LEU A 336 -14.40 9.54 -5.59
C LEU A 336 -14.88 10.73 -4.76
N ALA A 337 -15.15 11.86 -5.41
CA ALA A 337 -15.72 13.05 -4.79
C ALA A 337 -17.24 13.12 -4.82
N MET A 338 -17.89 12.15 -5.48
CA MET A 338 -19.34 12.11 -5.64
C MET A 338 -20.04 11.60 -4.38
N ASP A 339 -21.27 12.08 -4.18
CA ASP A 339 -22.12 11.68 -3.06
C ASP A 339 -22.29 10.15 -2.99
N GLY A 340 -22.26 9.62 -1.76
CA GLY A 340 -22.35 8.18 -1.49
C GLY A 340 -21.01 7.43 -1.51
N CYS A 341 -19.96 8.01 -2.11
CA CYS A 341 -18.58 7.51 -2.04
C CYS A 341 -17.61 8.48 -1.37
N ASN A 342 -17.95 9.76 -1.43
CA ASN A 342 -17.32 10.81 -0.67
C ASN A 342 -18.12 11.06 0.61
N SER A 343 -17.42 11.21 1.73
CA SER A 343 -17.90 11.94 2.90
C SER A 343 -17.00 13.15 3.10
N ALA A 344 -17.40 14.08 3.96
CA ALA A 344 -16.45 14.98 4.60
C ALA A 344 -15.50 14.17 5.53
N GLY A 345 -14.70 13.27 4.96
CA GLY A 345 -13.57 12.66 5.63
C GLY A 345 -12.64 13.79 6.06
N ASN A 346 -12.31 13.81 7.34
CA ASN A 346 -11.33 14.73 7.91
C ASN A 346 -10.01 13.98 8.11
N GLU A 347 -8.98 14.63 8.63
CA GLU A 347 -7.65 14.01 8.87
C GLU A 347 -7.67 12.73 9.73
N VAL A 348 -8.82 12.38 10.29
CA VAL A 348 -9.03 11.32 11.29
C VAL A 348 -10.13 10.32 10.90
N ALA A 349 -10.87 10.53 9.81
CA ALA A 349 -11.93 9.65 9.34
C ALA A 349 -11.77 9.32 7.85
N PRO A 350 -11.99 8.05 7.44
CA PRO A 350 -11.88 7.64 6.04
C PRO A 350 -13.06 8.17 5.20
N PRO A 351 -12.84 8.40 3.89
CA PRO A 351 -13.94 8.59 2.95
C PRO A 351 -14.75 7.29 2.78
N HIS A 352 -16.04 7.37 2.42
CA HIS A 352 -16.94 6.19 2.34
C HIS A 352 -16.50 5.08 1.36
N TRP A 353 -15.59 5.36 0.43
CA TRP A 353 -15.01 4.34 -0.43
C TRP A 353 -13.93 3.49 0.27
N LEU A 354 -13.54 3.83 1.50
CA LEU A 354 -12.68 3.05 2.39
C LEU A 354 -13.42 2.73 3.69
N SER A 355 -13.20 1.53 4.21
CA SER A 355 -13.66 1.13 5.54
C SER A 355 -12.52 0.55 6.33
N GLU A 356 -12.42 0.89 7.61
CA GLU A 356 -11.33 0.39 8.45
C GLU A 356 -11.63 -1.03 8.97
N ASN A 357 -10.63 -1.90 8.90
CA ASN A 357 -10.66 -3.23 9.49
C ASN A 357 -10.06 -3.20 10.90
N LEU A 358 -10.82 -2.61 11.82
CA LEU A 358 -10.52 -2.61 13.25
C LEU A 358 -10.62 -4.02 13.81
N ILE A 359 -9.57 -4.47 14.48
CA ILE A 359 -9.50 -5.76 15.16
C ILE A 359 -9.13 -5.54 16.62
N PHE A 360 -9.42 -6.51 17.49
CA PHE A 360 -8.95 -6.45 18.88
C PHE A 360 -8.28 -7.76 19.31
N PRO A 361 -6.95 -7.77 19.46
CA PRO A 361 -6.24 -8.92 20.01
C PRO A 361 -6.19 -8.86 21.54
N PHE A 362 -6.23 -10.04 22.15
CA PHE A 362 -5.96 -10.20 23.57
C PHE A 362 -4.51 -10.61 23.81
N TYR A 363 -3.89 -10.02 24.83
CA TYR A 363 -2.52 -10.30 25.22
C TYR A 363 -2.45 -10.90 26.63
N LEU A 364 -1.74 -12.02 26.75
CA LEU A 364 -1.36 -12.64 28.01
C LEU A 364 0.13 -12.42 28.27
N ALA A 365 0.49 -12.11 29.50
CA ALA A 365 1.87 -12.10 29.95
C ALA A 365 2.03 -12.94 31.23
N ILE A 366 3.15 -13.64 31.33
CA ILE A 366 3.51 -14.38 32.54
C ILE A 366 4.01 -13.39 33.60
N ASP A 367 3.48 -13.53 34.80
CA ASP A 367 4.00 -12.92 36.03
C ASP A 367 4.23 -14.00 37.09
N ALA A 368 4.98 -13.68 38.15
CA ALA A 368 5.32 -14.63 39.20
C ALA A 368 5.08 -14.07 40.60
N ASN A 369 4.74 -14.93 41.56
CA ASN A 369 4.67 -14.52 42.97
C ASN A 369 6.07 -14.54 43.62
N CYS A 370 6.91 -13.58 43.27
CA CYS A 370 8.31 -13.50 43.72
C CYS A 370 8.43 -13.19 45.23
N ASP A 371 7.38 -12.70 45.89
CA ASP A 371 7.38 -12.38 47.33
C ASP A 371 7.53 -13.63 48.22
N LYS A 372 6.96 -14.77 47.78
CA LYS A 372 7.05 -16.07 48.49
C LYS A 372 8.47 -16.61 48.64
N VAL A 373 9.44 -16.07 47.89
CA VAL A 373 10.87 -16.43 48.02
C VAL A 373 11.45 -16.00 49.37
N THR A 374 10.85 -14.99 50.01
CA THR A 374 11.32 -14.45 51.29
C THR A 374 10.83 -15.23 52.52
N GLU A 375 9.92 -16.17 52.35
CA GLU A 375 9.40 -17.01 53.43
C GLU A 375 10.44 -18.06 53.87
N THR A 376 10.63 -18.21 55.19
CA THR A 376 11.63 -19.10 55.81
C THR A 376 11.22 -20.58 55.84
N THR A 377 10.16 -20.95 55.14
CA THR A 377 9.64 -22.32 55.10
C THR A 377 10.37 -23.16 54.05
N ASP A 378 10.60 -24.45 54.34
CA ASP A 378 11.49 -25.33 53.54
C ASP A 378 10.87 -25.89 52.25
N ASN A 379 9.68 -25.44 51.85
CA ASN A 379 8.96 -25.93 50.67
C ASN A 379 8.23 -24.80 49.93
N SER A 380 8.67 -23.54 50.05
CA SER A 380 8.00 -22.46 49.32
C SER A 380 8.23 -22.62 47.82
N THR A 381 7.16 -22.52 47.05
CA THR A 381 7.20 -22.50 45.58
C THR A 381 6.90 -21.09 45.07
N THR A 382 7.56 -20.70 44.00
CA THR A 382 7.20 -19.53 43.21
C THR A 382 6.26 -19.97 42.10
N ASP A 383 5.04 -19.44 42.12
CA ASP A 383 4.00 -19.77 41.15
C ASP A 383 4.05 -18.76 39.99
N PHE A 384 4.13 -19.26 38.76
CA PHE A 384 4.08 -18.45 37.54
C PHE A 384 2.68 -18.53 36.94
N THR A 385 2.05 -17.39 36.69
CA THR A 385 0.67 -17.31 36.16
C THR A 385 0.58 -16.37 34.97
N ALA A 386 -0.22 -16.75 33.97
CA ALA A 386 -0.53 -15.91 32.84
C ALA A 386 -1.68 -14.96 33.20
N ASN A 387 -1.48 -13.66 33.00
CA ASN A 387 -2.46 -12.62 33.28
C ASN A 387 -2.74 -11.78 32.03
N TRP A 388 -3.99 -11.31 31.91
CA TRP A 388 -4.40 -10.44 30.80
C TRP A 388 -3.80 -9.05 30.94
N VAL A 389 -3.25 -8.52 29.84
CA VAL A 389 -2.55 -7.24 29.82
C VAL A 389 -3.47 -6.09 29.41
N ASN A 390 -4.36 -6.33 28.44
CA ASN A 390 -5.17 -5.28 27.81
C ASN A 390 -6.69 -5.46 28.04
N THR A 391 -7.08 -6.05 29.18
CA THR A 391 -8.50 -6.20 29.56
C THR A 391 -8.73 -6.01 31.05
N GLY A 392 -9.76 -5.25 31.41
CA GLY A 392 -10.16 -4.97 32.79
C GLY A 392 -9.13 -4.16 33.60
N SER A 393 -9.55 -3.67 34.78
CA SER A 393 -8.69 -2.95 35.74
C SER A 393 -7.72 -3.86 36.48
N LYS A 394 -7.04 -4.78 35.76
CA LYS A 394 -6.20 -5.84 36.34
C LYS A 394 -4.71 -5.49 36.41
N VAL A 395 -4.35 -4.21 36.35
CA VAL A 395 -2.95 -3.75 36.58
C VAL A 395 -2.40 -4.28 37.89
N ALA A 396 -3.24 -4.37 38.93
CA ALA A 396 -2.91 -4.95 40.22
C ALA A 396 -2.47 -6.42 40.17
N ALA A 397 -2.75 -7.15 39.08
CA ALA A 397 -2.28 -8.51 38.87
C ALA A 397 -0.77 -8.56 38.57
N PHE A 398 -0.19 -7.48 38.01
CA PHE A 398 1.24 -7.39 37.68
C PHE A 398 2.05 -6.75 38.82
N LYS A 399 2.12 -7.44 39.96
CA LYS A 399 2.74 -6.92 41.19
C LYS A 399 4.22 -6.59 41.01
N ASN A 400 4.94 -7.40 40.24
CA ASN A 400 6.36 -7.19 39.99
C ASN A 400 6.62 -5.94 39.14
N ALA A 401 5.78 -5.67 38.14
CA ALA A 401 5.87 -4.45 37.35
C ALA A 401 5.65 -3.21 38.23
N ILE A 402 4.64 -3.24 39.10
CA ILE A 402 4.35 -2.15 40.05
C ILE A 402 5.53 -1.94 41.01
N ALA A 403 6.12 -3.01 41.52
CA ALA A 403 7.25 -2.91 42.46
C ALA A 403 8.52 -2.35 41.79
N VAL A 404 8.76 -2.66 40.52
CA VAL A 404 9.95 -2.19 39.78
C VAL A 404 9.77 -0.75 39.25
N PHE A 405 8.61 -0.43 38.67
CA PHE A 405 8.38 0.82 37.93
C PHE A 405 7.46 1.83 38.62
N LYS A 406 6.95 1.50 39.81
CA LYS A 406 5.95 2.26 40.58
C LYS A 406 4.52 2.20 39.98
N PRO A 407 3.47 2.30 40.82
CA PRO A 407 2.09 2.17 40.37
C PRO A 407 1.67 3.17 39.28
N GLU A 408 2.15 4.42 39.36
CA GLU A 408 1.68 5.50 38.48
C GLU A 408 2.11 5.26 37.03
N VAL A 409 3.34 4.78 36.82
CA VAL A 409 3.89 4.49 35.48
C VAL A 409 3.17 3.31 34.85
N VAL A 410 2.96 2.24 35.63
CA VAL A 410 2.28 1.03 35.14
C VAL A 410 0.82 1.33 34.82
N GLN A 411 0.15 2.16 35.64
CA GLN A 411 -1.23 2.59 35.35
C GLN A 411 -1.31 3.43 34.08
N ALA A 412 -0.44 4.42 33.91
CA ALA A 412 -0.41 5.26 32.71
C ALA A 412 -0.16 4.44 31.43
N ALA A 413 0.77 3.49 31.49
CA ALA A 413 1.02 2.56 30.39
C ALA A 413 -0.21 1.67 30.14
N ASN A 414 -0.85 1.12 31.17
CA ASN A 414 -2.07 0.33 31.01
C ASN A 414 -3.19 1.12 30.34
N ASP A 415 -3.43 2.37 30.73
CA ASP A 415 -4.49 3.19 30.14
C ASP A 415 -4.29 3.38 28.63
N PHE A 416 -3.03 3.43 28.17
CA PHE A 416 -2.70 3.45 26.76
C PHE A 416 -2.84 2.07 26.07
N LEU A 417 -2.57 0.98 26.78
CA LEU A 417 -2.72 -0.38 26.26
C LEU A 417 -4.19 -0.77 26.07
N GLN A 418 -5.07 -0.31 26.96
CA GLN A 418 -6.51 -0.51 26.85
C GLN A 418 -7.07 0.23 25.62
N GLU A 419 -8.01 -0.39 24.91
CA GLU A 419 -8.77 0.27 23.84
C GLU A 419 -10.14 0.65 24.37
N ILE A 420 -10.19 1.78 25.09
CA ILE A 420 -11.44 2.30 25.65
C ILE A 420 -12.43 2.59 24.51
N GLY A 421 -13.71 2.25 24.71
CA GLY A 421 -14.82 2.62 23.84
C GLY A 421 -14.93 4.14 23.67
N THR A 422 -14.31 4.71 22.65
CA THR A 422 -14.39 6.14 22.34
C THR A 422 -14.69 6.33 20.87
N GLN A 423 -15.53 7.33 20.60
CA GLN A 423 -15.83 7.83 19.26
C GLN A 423 -14.93 9.01 18.89
N ASP A 424 -14.00 9.42 19.77
CA ASP A 424 -13.02 10.47 19.45
C ASP A 424 -12.14 10.00 18.28
N PRO A 425 -12.22 10.67 17.11
CA PRO A 425 -11.48 10.27 15.94
C PRO A 425 -9.95 10.24 16.14
N ASN A 426 -9.40 11.10 17.00
CA ASN A 426 -7.97 11.08 17.30
C ASN A 426 -7.53 9.81 18.03
N MET A 427 -8.42 9.28 18.86
CA MET A 427 -8.21 8.03 19.59
C MET A 427 -8.41 6.80 18.70
N LEU A 428 -9.25 6.89 17.66
CA LEU A 428 -9.42 5.83 16.66
C LEU A 428 -8.13 5.52 15.90
N LEU A 429 -7.26 6.52 15.70
CA LEU A 429 -5.97 6.31 15.05
C LEU A 429 -5.07 5.31 15.81
N TYR A 430 -5.22 5.19 17.13
CA TYR A 430 -4.43 4.26 17.96
C TYR A 430 -5.06 2.87 18.09
N ARG A 431 -6.30 2.67 17.63
CA ARG A 431 -6.96 1.37 17.70
C ARG A 431 -6.29 0.37 16.77
N THR A 432 -6.21 -0.89 17.21
CA THR A 432 -5.59 -1.95 16.42
C THR A 432 -6.36 -2.14 15.11
N SER A 433 -5.62 -2.18 13.99
CA SER A 433 -6.19 -2.32 12.65
C SER A 433 -5.24 -3.09 11.76
N ILE A 434 -5.78 -3.88 10.84
CA ILE A 434 -5.01 -4.53 9.76
C ILE A 434 -5.00 -3.70 8.47
N GLY A 435 -5.56 -2.49 8.51
CA GLY A 435 -5.68 -1.58 7.38
C GLY A 435 -7.13 -1.28 7.00
N TYR A 436 -7.33 -0.86 5.76
CA TYR A 436 -8.59 -0.46 5.17
C TYR A 436 -8.98 -1.40 4.03
N GLU A 437 -10.27 -1.66 3.92
CA GLU A 437 -10.90 -2.34 2.80
C GLU A 437 -11.55 -1.33 1.86
N LYS A 438 -11.34 -1.50 0.55
CA LYS A 438 -11.99 -0.66 -0.46
C LYS A 438 -13.41 -1.12 -0.72
N ASN A 439 -14.36 -0.19 -0.66
CA ASN A 439 -15.76 -0.41 -1.02
C ASN A 439 -15.87 -0.77 -2.53
N PRO A 440 -16.40 -1.96 -2.88
CA PRO A 440 -16.57 -2.36 -4.28
C PRO A 440 -17.57 -1.49 -5.04
N TRP A 441 -18.58 -0.97 -4.35
CA TRP A 441 -19.66 -0.18 -4.94
C TRP A 441 -19.23 1.24 -5.29
N CYS A 442 -18.07 1.68 -4.80
CA CYS A 442 -17.44 2.95 -5.16
C CYS A 442 -16.35 2.74 -6.21
N VAL A 443 -16.70 3.06 -7.45
CA VAL A 443 -15.79 2.90 -8.60
C VAL A 443 -14.99 4.19 -8.76
N ALA A 444 -13.67 4.09 -8.66
CA ALA A 444 -12.77 5.20 -9.01
C ALA A 444 -12.76 5.37 -10.54
N TYR A 445 -13.06 6.56 -11.03
CA TYR A 445 -12.95 6.96 -12.42
C TYR A 445 -12.84 8.48 -12.52
N VAL A 446 -12.36 8.93 -13.67
CA VAL A 446 -12.31 10.33 -14.09
C VAL A 446 -13.14 10.49 -15.35
N GLY A 447 -14.00 11.50 -15.37
CA GLY A 447 -14.74 11.93 -16.55
C GLY A 447 -14.20 13.24 -17.09
N VAL A 448 -14.11 13.37 -18.41
CA VAL A 448 -13.79 14.64 -19.08
C VAL A 448 -14.82 14.89 -20.18
N SER A 449 -15.35 16.10 -20.23
CA SER A 449 -16.29 16.56 -21.25
C SER A 449 -15.80 17.89 -21.81
N ALA A 450 -15.83 18.06 -23.12
CA ALA A 450 -15.42 19.29 -23.78
C ALA A 450 -16.35 19.64 -24.94
N LYS A 451 -16.66 20.94 -25.09
CA LYS A 451 -17.40 21.47 -26.24
C LYS A 451 -16.53 22.45 -27.02
N THR A 452 -16.58 22.36 -28.35
CA THR A 452 -15.81 23.24 -29.25
C THR A 452 -16.67 23.67 -30.43
N THR A 453 -16.44 24.89 -30.90
CA THR A 453 -17.10 25.47 -32.09
C THR A 453 -16.04 25.85 -33.13
N PRO A 454 -15.52 24.88 -33.92
CA PRO A 454 -14.49 25.18 -34.92
C PRO A 454 -15.04 26.07 -36.03
N LYS A 455 -14.23 27.03 -36.48
CA LYS A 455 -14.55 27.89 -37.62
C LYS A 455 -14.37 27.12 -38.93
N ILE A 456 -15.46 26.83 -39.63
CA ILE A 456 -15.46 26.12 -40.92
C ILE A 456 -15.64 27.15 -42.06
N PRO A 457 -14.67 27.31 -42.99
CA PRO A 457 -14.62 28.43 -43.93
C PRO A 457 -15.82 28.59 -44.88
N PHE A 458 -16.57 27.52 -45.16
CA PHE A 458 -17.67 27.54 -46.14
C PHE A 458 -18.96 26.88 -45.61
N SER A 459 -19.16 26.79 -44.29
CA SER A 459 -20.34 26.14 -43.71
C SER A 459 -21.63 26.92 -44.04
N PRO A 460 -22.61 26.33 -44.74
CA PRO A 460 -23.92 26.95 -44.93
C PRO A 460 -24.79 26.90 -43.66
N LEU A 461 -24.35 26.17 -42.63
CA LEU A 461 -25.10 25.88 -41.40
C LEU A 461 -24.70 26.77 -40.22
N GLY A 462 -23.78 27.72 -40.41
CA GLY A 462 -23.24 28.54 -39.32
C GLY A 462 -22.26 27.78 -38.41
N ASP A 463 -22.12 28.24 -37.16
CA ASP A 463 -21.25 27.64 -36.15
C ASP A 463 -21.81 26.30 -35.66
N ILE A 464 -21.02 25.23 -35.79
CA ILE A 464 -21.40 23.88 -35.35
C ILE A 464 -20.71 23.60 -34.02
N THR A 465 -21.49 23.41 -32.96
CA THR A 465 -21.00 22.99 -31.65
C THR A 465 -20.83 21.46 -31.62
N MET A 466 -19.63 21.01 -31.32
CA MET A 466 -19.34 19.59 -31.07
C MET A 466 -19.11 19.37 -29.58
N LYS A 467 -19.63 18.27 -29.04
CA LYS A 467 -19.37 17.78 -27.68
C LYS A 467 -18.67 16.43 -27.76
N ALA A 468 -17.64 16.23 -26.96
CA ALA A 468 -17.03 14.93 -26.73
C ALA A 468 -16.91 14.67 -25.23
N THR A 469 -17.11 13.41 -24.85
CA THR A 469 -17.07 12.95 -23.47
C THR A 469 -16.27 11.65 -23.42
N ALA A 470 -15.41 11.51 -22.41
CA ALA A 470 -14.67 10.27 -22.17
C ALA A 470 -14.59 9.98 -20.67
N TYR A 471 -14.47 8.69 -20.36
CA TYR A 471 -14.25 8.20 -19.01
C TYR A 471 -13.07 7.23 -18.99
N ALA A 472 -12.23 7.38 -17.97
CA ALA A 472 -11.12 6.47 -17.72
C ALA A 472 -11.14 6.05 -16.25
N LYS A 473 -10.74 4.81 -15.96
CA LYS A 473 -10.74 4.27 -14.60
C LYS A 473 -9.43 3.55 -14.23
N PRO A 474 -8.94 3.76 -13.00
CA PRO A 474 -7.95 2.87 -12.39
C PRO A 474 -8.49 1.43 -12.27
N PHE A 475 -7.65 0.42 -12.54
CA PHE A 475 -8.02 -0.99 -12.40
C PHE A 475 -6.80 -1.89 -12.14
N GLY A 476 -7.01 -3.13 -11.70
CA GLY A 476 -5.95 -4.14 -11.51
C GLY A 476 -5.17 -4.03 -10.19
N GLY A 477 -5.26 -2.90 -9.48
CA GLY A 477 -4.72 -2.74 -8.12
C GLY A 477 -5.65 -3.25 -7.03
N ARG A 478 -5.08 -3.46 -5.83
CA ARG A 478 -5.77 -4.05 -4.67
C ARG A 478 -5.50 -3.22 -3.40
N ILE A 479 -6.57 -2.83 -2.72
CA ILE A 479 -6.57 -2.21 -1.39
C ILE A 479 -7.45 -3.12 -0.51
N GLY A 480 -6.82 -4.01 0.24
CA GLY A 480 -7.53 -5.06 0.96
C GLY A 480 -6.77 -5.56 2.20
N PRO A 481 -7.06 -6.78 2.66
CA PRO A 481 -8.18 -7.61 2.23
C PRO A 481 -9.52 -7.01 2.68
N TRP A 482 -10.62 -7.45 2.07
CA TRP A 482 -11.90 -7.37 2.77
C TRP A 482 -11.85 -8.27 4.00
N TYR A 483 -12.59 -7.92 5.04
CA TYR A 483 -12.68 -8.79 6.21
C TYR A 483 -13.40 -10.11 5.87
N THR A 484 -14.42 -10.06 5.01
CA THR A 484 -15.12 -11.24 4.47
C THR A 484 -15.26 -11.21 2.95
N ASP A 485 -15.63 -12.36 2.36
CA ASP A 485 -15.78 -12.57 0.91
C ASP A 485 -17.02 -11.90 0.29
N LYS A 486 -17.86 -11.24 1.11
CA LYS A 486 -19.09 -10.58 0.67
C LYS A 486 -19.21 -9.16 1.21
N TRP A 487 -19.78 -8.29 0.39
CA TRP A 487 -20.10 -6.91 0.71
C TRP A 487 -21.47 -6.53 0.16
N ASP A 488 -22.46 -6.47 1.03
CA ASP A 488 -23.85 -6.17 0.64
C ASP A 488 -23.99 -4.77 0.03
N SER A 489 -24.81 -4.66 -1.02
CA SER A 489 -25.07 -3.37 -1.67
C SER A 489 -25.69 -2.39 -0.67
N GLY A 490 -25.10 -1.20 -0.56
CA GLY A 490 -25.50 -0.18 0.41
C GLY A 490 -24.68 -0.17 1.70
N SER A 491 -24.07 -1.30 2.10
CA SER A 491 -23.25 -1.35 3.32
C SER A 491 -21.95 -0.53 3.20
N ASP A 492 -21.48 -0.04 4.34
CA ASP A 492 -20.22 0.74 4.46
C ASP A 492 -19.00 -0.14 4.71
N ARG A 493 -19.18 -1.45 4.82
CA ARG A 493 -18.14 -2.44 5.09
C ARG A 493 -18.54 -3.84 4.61
N SER A 494 -17.56 -4.73 4.50
CA SER A 494 -17.80 -6.15 4.24
C SER A 494 -18.66 -6.78 5.34
N SER A 495 -19.42 -7.82 4.97
CA SER A 495 -20.39 -8.46 5.84
C SER A 495 -19.74 -9.06 7.08
N ASP A 496 -20.34 -8.90 8.27
CA ASP A 496 -19.83 -9.51 9.50
C ASP A 496 -20.16 -11.02 9.61
N THR A 497 -21.04 -11.55 8.74
CA THR A 497 -21.55 -12.94 8.81
C THR A 497 -21.07 -13.85 7.68
N ALA A 498 -20.39 -13.30 6.67
CA ALA A 498 -19.88 -14.05 5.53
C ALA A 498 -18.54 -14.75 5.82
N VAL A 499 -17.97 -15.46 4.83
CA VAL A 499 -16.74 -16.23 5.04
C VAL A 499 -15.56 -15.26 5.14
N MET A 500 -14.76 -15.40 6.19
CA MET A 500 -13.59 -14.55 6.38
C MET A 500 -12.50 -14.87 5.37
N ILE A 501 -11.87 -13.81 4.84
CA ILE A 501 -10.72 -13.96 3.94
C ILE A 501 -9.49 -14.40 4.72
N ASP A 502 -9.26 -13.78 5.89
CA ASP A 502 -8.20 -14.17 6.84
C ASP A 502 -8.86 -14.75 8.09
N LYS A 503 -8.90 -16.09 8.13
CA LYS A 503 -9.69 -16.83 9.12
C LYS A 503 -9.09 -16.79 10.52
N VAL A 504 -7.79 -16.51 10.62
CA VAL A 504 -7.06 -16.55 11.89
C VAL A 504 -6.86 -15.17 12.50
N LEU A 505 -7.31 -14.10 11.86
CA LEU A 505 -7.28 -12.77 12.46
C LEU A 505 -8.10 -12.72 13.75
N PRO A 506 -7.70 -11.85 14.70
CA PRO A 506 -8.56 -11.49 15.81
C PRO A 506 -9.92 -10.96 15.37
N PHE A 507 -10.89 -10.98 16.28
CA PHE A 507 -12.24 -10.54 16.00
C PHE A 507 -12.28 -9.06 15.58
N ARG A 508 -13.12 -8.76 14.57
CA ARG A 508 -13.41 -7.39 14.15
C ARG A 508 -14.24 -6.66 15.20
N VAL A 509 -13.91 -5.40 15.43
CA VAL A 509 -14.63 -4.51 16.36
C VAL A 509 -15.21 -3.31 15.65
N ARG A 510 -16.20 -2.64 16.27
CA ARG A 510 -16.78 -1.40 15.75
C ARG A 510 -16.10 -0.16 16.33
N ALA A 511 -16.10 0.95 15.58
CA ALA A 511 -15.47 2.22 15.95
C ALA A 511 -16.01 2.88 17.24
N GLY A 512 -17.07 2.36 17.85
CA GLY A 512 -17.57 2.81 19.17
C GLY A 512 -17.74 1.71 20.20
N GLN A 513 -17.34 0.48 19.87
CA GLN A 513 -17.47 -0.63 20.80
C GLN A 513 -16.51 -0.43 21.96
N ASP A 514 -16.98 -0.61 23.19
CA ASP A 514 -16.14 -0.65 24.38
C ASP A 514 -15.57 -2.07 24.53
N ILE A 515 -14.25 -2.16 24.41
CA ILE A 515 -13.54 -3.44 24.32
C ILE A 515 -12.79 -3.77 25.61
N GLY A 516 -12.42 -2.75 26.40
CA GLY A 516 -11.71 -2.93 27.67
C GLY A 516 -12.47 -3.76 28.71
N ASN A 517 -13.79 -3.91 28.54
CA ASN A 517 -14.69 -4.66 29.43
C ASN A 517 -15.18 -6.00 28.87
N MET A 518 -14.75 -6.41 27.67
CA MET A 518 -15.15 -7.72 27.14
C MET A 518 -14.50 -8.86 27.93
N ASP A 519 -15.29 -9.87 28.31
CA ASP A 519 -14.77 -11.07 28.95
C ASP A 519 -14.07 -11.98 27.91
N PRO A 520 -12.74 -12.18 27.99
CA PRO A 520 -12.01 -13.03 27.06
C PRO A 520 -12.56 -14.47 27.00
N ASN A 521 -13.14 -14.97 28.10
CA ASN A 521 -13.67 -16.32 28.17
C ASN A 521 -14.92 -16.51 27.29
N GLN A 522 -15.72 -15.46 27.10
CA GLN A 522 -16.88 -15.49 26.21
C GLN A 522 -16.47 -15.54 24.74
N LEU A 523 -15.32 -14.94 24.41
CA LEU A 523 -14.79 -14.88 23.04
C LEU A 523 -13.86 -16.07 22.70
N LYS A 524 -13.41 -16.83 23.72
CA LYS A 524 -12.55 -18.01 23.59
C LYS A 524 -13.16 -19.12 22.74
N VAL A 525 -14.49 -19.22 22.70
CA VAL A 525 -15.25 -20.21 21.93
C VAL A 525 -14.96 -20.14 20.42
N GLN A 526 -14.48 -19.00 19.93
CA GLN A 526 -14.21 -18.79 18.50
C GLN A 526 -12.74 -19.03 18.10
N GLY A 527 -11.82 -19.32 19.03
CA GLY A 527 -10.40 -19.62 18.71
C GLY A 527 -9.59 -18.45 18.11
N ARG A 528 -10.11 -17.22 18.17
CA ARG A 528 -9.58 -16.03 17.47
C ARG A 528 -9.28 -14.86 18.42
N LEU A 529 -8.74 -15.20 19.59
CA LEU A 529 -8.43 -14.23 20.63
C LEU A 529 -7.07 -13.57 20.43
N TYR A 530 -6.07 -14.34 20.03
CA TYR A 530 -4.67 -13.95 20.13
C TYR A 530 -4.14 -13.39 18.81
N PRO A 531 -3.07 -12.57 18.85
CA PRO A 531 -2.36 -12.12 17.65
C PRO A 531 -1.99 -13.29 16.72
N ASN A 532 -2.50 -13.23 15.49
CA ASN A 532 -2.24 -14.18 14.43
C ASN A 532 -2.64 -13.55 13.08
N TYR A 533 -2.21 -14.16 11.97
CA TYR A 533 -2.54 -13.75 10.61
C TYR A 533 -2.30 -14.89 9.61
N SER A 534 -3.08 -14.94 8.53
CA SER A 534 -2.87 -15.87 7.41
C SER A 534 -1.65 -15.48 6.57
N ARG A 535 -0.86 -16.46 6.14
CA ARG A 535 0.35 -16.26 5.30
C ARG A 535 0.15 -16.65 3.82
N TYR A 536 -0.92 -17.38 3.53
CA TYR A 536 -1.40 -17.69 2.19
C TYR A 536 -2.93 -17.78 2.20
N MET A 537 -3.55 -17.78 1.02
CA MET A 537 -5.01 -17.86 0.89
C MET A 537 -5.52 -19.19 1.44
N GLY A 538 -6.46 -19.14 2.39
CA GLY A 538 -7.01 -20.33 3.04
C GLY A 538 -6.16 -20.89 4.18
N ASP A 539 -5.14 -20.16 4.66
CA ASP A 539 -4.38 -20.54 5.85
C ASP A 539 -5.25 -20.49 7.12
N ASP A 540 -5.53 -21.67 7.68
CA ASP A 540 -6.37 -21.87 8.87
C ASP A 540 -5.57 -21.84 10.19
N ILE A 541 -4.23 -21.76 10.12
CA ILE A 541 -3.35 -21.87 11.30
C ILE A 541 -2.56 -20.56 11.50
N GLY A 542 -2.13 -19.92 10.42
CA GLY A 542 -1.32 -18.71 10.47
C GLY A 542 0.06 -18.96 11.05
N VAL A 543 0.64 -17.95 11.68
CA VAL A 543 1.96 -18.04 12.32
C VAL A 543 2.01 -18.99 13.52
N SER A 544 0.87 -19.51 13.96
CA SER A 544 0.80 -20.49 15.04
C SER A 544 1.26 -21.90 14.64
N SER A 545 1.52 -22.11 13.35
CA SER A 545 2.02 -23.37 12.83
C SER A 545 3.33 -23.78 13.51
N ARG A 546 3.41 -25.03 13.94
CA ARG A 546 4.59 -25.61 14.58
C ARG A 546 5.86 -25.44 13.75
N LEU A 547 5.74 -25.57 12.43
CA LEU A 547 6.86 -25.37 11.51
C LEU A 547 7.39 -23.93 11.57
N THR A 548 6.51 -22.95 11.54
CA THR A 548 6.89 -21.53 11.63
C THR A 548 7.46 -21.17 12.99
N MET A 549 6.78 -21.57 14.05
CA MET A 549 7.26 -21.38 15.42
C MET A 549 8.63 -22.04 15.64
N GLY A 550 8.83 -23.26 15.13
CA GLY A 550 10.08 -24.00 15.22
C GLY A 550 11.23 -23.30 14.48
N GLN A 551 10.98 -22.84 13.25
CA GLN A 551 11.98 -22.11 12.45
C GLN A 551 12.37 -20.78 13.13
N PHE A 552 11.39 -19.97 13.55
CA PHE A 552 11.69 -18.70 14.23
C PHE A 552 12.32 -18.92 15.61
N GLY A 553 11.90 -19.93 16.37
CA GLY A 553 12.54 -20.32 17.62
C GLY A 553 14.01 -20.69 17.43
N GLN A 554 14.32 -21.46 16.38
CA GLN A 554 15.70 -21.76 16.03
C GLN A 554 16.50 -20.48 15.74
N ALA A 555 15.96 -19.58 14.91
CA ALA A 555 16.63 -18.32 14.59
C ALA A 555 16.86 -17.44 15.84
N LEU A 556 15.88 -17.36 16.75
CA LEU A 556 16.00 -16.59 17.98
C LEU A 556 17.08 -17.11 18.92
N HIS A 557 17.25 -18.44 19.02
CA HIS A 557 18.21 -19.06 19.93
C HIS A 557 19.63 -19.17 19.37
N THR A 558 19.80 -19.13 18.04
CA THR A 558 21.11 -19.40 17.40
C THR A 558 21.85 -18.16 16.94
N ARG A 559 21.19 -17.00 16.85
CA ARG A 559 21.73 -15.78 16.24
C ARG A 559 22.39 -14.80 17.21
N GLY A 560 22.70 -15.27 18.42
CA GLY A 560 23.40 -14.52 19.45
C GLY A 560 22.48 -13.96 20.54
N VAL A 561 23.06 -13.13 21.40
CA VAL A 561 22.37 -12.49 22.52
C VAL A 561 21.34 -11.50 22.00
N ILE A 562 20.16 -11.47 22.63
CA ILE A 562 19.12 -10.46 22.37
C ILE A 562 19.18 -9.44 23.49
N ASP A 563 19.64 -8.23 23.18
CA ASP A 563 19.64 -7.13 24.15
C ASP A 563 18.33 -6.35 24.07
N LEU A 564 17.62 -6.24 25.21
CA LEU A 564 16.35 -5.51 25.28
C LEU A 564 16.55 -3.99 25.12
N THR A 565 17.76 -3.47 25.34
CA THR A 565 18.07 -2.05 25.13
C THR A 565 17.97 -1.63 23.66
N TRP A 566 18.05 -2.57 22.73
CA TRP A 566 17.83 -2.31 21.29
C TRP A 566 16.41 -1.87 20.94
N TYR A 567 15.50 -1.94 21.92
CA TYR A 567 14.11 -1.50 21.80
C TYR A 567 13.82 -0.21 22.58
N ASP A 568 14.79 0.41 23.24
CA ASP A 568 14.56 1.62 24.04
C ASP A 568 14.16 2.83 23.17
N GLN A 569 14.59 2.86 21.91
CA GLN A 569 14.13 3.87 20.95
C GLN A 569 12.60 3.89 20.76
N LEU A 570 11.90 2.77 21.04
CA LEU A 570 10.45 2.67 20.85
C LEU A 570 9.63 3.51 21.84
N ILE A 571 10.24 3.95 22.94
CA ILE A 571 9.60 4.82 23.95
C ILE A 571 10.19 6.23 23.97
N GLU A 572 11.39 6.42 23.42
CA GLU A 572 12.07 7.71 23.38
C GLU A 572 11.74 8.52 22.12
N ASP A 573 11.54 7.84 20.99
CA ASP A 573 11.33 8.51 19.71
C ASP A 573 9.85 8.87 19.53
N ASP A 574 9.58 10.15 19.28
CA ASP A 574 8.26 10.59 18.83
C ASP A 574 8.07 10.16 17.36
N PHE A 575 7.33 9.07 17.12
CA PHE A 575 7.09 8.53 15.78
C PHE A 575 6.39 9.51 14.82
N ASP A 576 5.76 10.57 15.33
CA ASP A 576 5.19 11.64 14.50
C ASP A 576 6.13 12.83 14.30
N GLY A 577 7.16 12.95 15.13
CA GLY A 577 8.11 14.05 15.09
C GLY A 577 8.91 14.05 13.80
N LYS A 578 8.98 15.18 13.09
CA LYS A 578 9.72 15.29 11.81
C LYS A 578 11.22 14.98 11.92
N ASN A 579 11.78 15.02 13.13
CA ASN A 579 13.18 14.70 13.41
C ASN A 579 13.41 13.24 13.83
N SER A 580 12.35 12.45 13.96
CA SER A 580 12.42 11.04 14.35
C SER A 580 13.00 10.17 13.25
N ALA A 581 13.64 9.07 13.64
CA ALA A 581 14.06 8.03 12.70
C ALA A 581 12.85 7.38 12.05
N GLY A 582 11.73 7.28 12.78
CA GLY A 582 10.55 6.56 12.32
C GLY A 582 10.84 5.07 12.07
N ASP A 583 11.77 4.46 12.79
CA ASP A 583 12.12 3.05 12.62
C ASP A 583 11.66 2.25 13.83
N VAL A 584 10.79 1.28 13.59
CA VAL A 584 10.18 0.46 14.65
C VAL A 584 10.89 -0.87 14.85
N LEU A 585 11.87 -1.21 14.00
CA LEU A 585 12.66 -2.43 14.12
C LEU A 585 13.77 -2.24 15.16
N ALA A 586 14.32 -3.34 15.67
CA ALA A 586 15.42 -3.30 16.65
C ALA A 586 16.63 -2.50 16.11
N TRP A 587 17.21 -1.68 16.99
CA TRP A 587 18.38 -0.86 16.68
C TRP A 587 19.28 -0.67 17.90
N ASP A 588 20.58 -0.88 17.74
CA ASP A 588 21.56 -0.58 18.77
C ASP A 588 21.90 0.91 18.72
N LYS A 589 21.28 1.69 19.61
CA LYS A 589 21.55 3.14 19.73
C LYS A 589 22.99 3.44 20.19
N VAL A 590 23.60 2.56 20.99
CA VAL A 590 24.94 2.79 21.56
C VAL A 590 26.00 2.64 20.48
N GLN A 591 25.87 1.61 19.65
CA GLN A 591 26.81 1.33 18.55
C GLN A 591 26.35 1.93 17.22
N ASN A 592 25.16 2.54 17.19
CA ASN A 592 24.49 3.07 16.01
C ASN A 592 24.47 2.09 14.83
N LYS A 593 24.00 0.86 15.08
CA LYS A 593 23.97 -0.20 14.07
C LYS A 593 22.77 -1.15 14.22
N ALA A 594 22.46 -1.85 13.15
CA ALA A 594 21.48 -2.93 13.16
C ALA A 594 21.99 -4.15 13.97
N PRO A 595 21.28 -4.60 15.02
CA PRO A 595 21.60 -5.84 15.72
C PRO A 595 21.13 -7.08 14.92
N THR A 596 21.64 -8.27 15.27
CA THR A 596 21.34 -9.51 14.53
C THR A 596 19.86 -9.90 14.55
N ILE A 597 19.13 -9.51 15.61
CA ILE A 597 17.69 -9.73 15.76
C ILE A 597 16.86 -8.93 14.73
N ARG A 598 17.39 -7.79 14.25
CA ARG A 598 16.71 -6.94 13.25
C ARG A 598 16.43 -7.73 11.98
N GLU A 599 17.38 -8.56 11.55
CA GLU A 599 17.22 -9.41 10.37
C GLU A 599 16.11 -10.45 10.57
N THR A 600 15.98 -11.00 11.79
CA THR A 600 14.89 -11.92 12.15
C THR A 600 13.52 -11.20 12.14
N GLU A 601 13.47 -9.94 12.60
CA GLU A 601 12.25 -9.12 12.51
C GLU A 601 11.89 -8.81 11.05
N ILE A 602 12.88 -8.45 10.22
CA ILE A 602 12.69 -8.24 8.77
C ILE A 602 12.12 -9.52 8.14
N ALA A 603 12.72 -10.68 8.43
CA ALA A 603 12.24 -11.98 7.97
C ALA A 603 10.77 -12.26 8.32
N ALA A 604 10.29 -11.77 9.46
CA ALA A 604 8.90 -11.95 9.87
C ALA A 604 7.90 -11.05 9.13
N VAL A 605 8.34 -9.90 8.61
CA VAL A 605 7.46 -8.89 7.99
C VAL A 605 7.51 -8.87 6.46
N VAL A 606 8.46 -9.57 5.84
CA VAL A 606 8.55 -9.70 4.38
C VAL A 606 7.21 -10.15 3.78
N PRO A 607 6.83 -9.66 2.59
CA PRO A 607 5.62 -10.12 1.89
C PRO A 607 5.53 -11.64 1.79
N ASP A 608 4.32 -12.15 1.98
CA ASP A 608 3.97 -13.56 1.73
C ASP A 608 2.88 -13.67 0.64
N GLN A 609 2.49 -14.89 0.31
CA GLN A 609 1.45 -15.16 -0.70
C GLN A 609 0.10 -14.52 -0.36
N PHE A 610 -0.24 -14.39 0.92
CA PHE A 610 -1.48 -13.71 1.33
C PHE A 610 -1.38 -12.21 1.03
N ASP A 611 -0.23 -11.60 1.35
CA ASP A 611 0.01 -10.19 1.14
C ASP A 611 -0.10 -9.81 -0.35
N VAL A 612 0.59 -10.52 -1.25
CA VAL A 612 0.55 -10.21 -2.70
C VAL A 612 -0.81 -10.49 -3.36
N ALA A 613 -1.62 -11.36 -2.75
CA ALA A 613 -2.97 -11.66 -3.23
C ALA A 613 -3.97 -10.55 -2.88
N ASN A 614 -3.76 -9.83 -1.76
CA ASN A 614 -4.74 -8.88 -1.23
C ASN A 614 -4.29 -7.41 -1.28
N TYR A 615 -2.99 -7.16 -1.40
CA TYR A 615 -2.41 -5.82 -1.43
C TYR A 615 -1.63 -5.58 -2.72
N SER A 616 -1.63 -4.33 -3.19
CA SER A 616 -0.63 -3.87 -4.17
C SER A 616 0.59 -3.34 -3.45
N ILE A 617 1.69 -4.07 -3.58
CA ILE A 617 2.94 -3.80 -2.87
C ILE A 617 3.93 -3.22 -3.89
N ASP A 618 4.28 -1.94 -3.72
CA ASP A 618 5.42 -1.38 -4.44
C ASP A 618 6.75 -1.83 -3.82
N PRO A 619 7.69 -2.32 -4.63
CA PRO A 619 9.00 -2.78 -4.18
C PRO A 619 9.98 -1.64 -3.81
N ASP A 620 9.71 -0.40 -4.23
CA ASP A 620 10.58 0.75 -4.01
C ASP A 620 9.76 2.02 -3.71
N PHE A 621 9.01 1.95 -2.61
CA PHE A 621 8.07 3.02 -2.23
C PHE A 621 8.77 4.37 -2.02
N TYR A 622 9.98 4.36 -1.47
CA TYR A 622 10.76 5.58 -1.22
C TYR A 622 10.97 6.39 -2.50
N ASN A 623 11.48 5.74 -3.55
CA ASN A 623 11.80 6.39 -4.81
C ASN A 623 10.55 6.71 -5.65
N ASN A 624 9.56 5.80 -5.67
CA ASN A 624 8.39 5.94 -6.53
C ASN A 624 7.35 6.92 -5.97
N TYR A 625 7.21 7.02 -4.64
CA TYR A 625 6.14 7.76 -3.98
C TYR A 625 6.63 8.75 -2.92
N LEU A 626 7.43 8.29 -1.94
CA LEU A 626 7.71 9.09 -0.73
C LEU A 626 8.37 10.44 -1.02
N ARG A 627 9.44 10.47 -1.84
CA ARG A 627 10.14 11.72 -2.18
C ARG A 627 9.22 12.76 -2.84
N ARG A 628 8.23 12.31 -3.60
CA ARG A 628 7.28 13.17 -4.30
C ARG A 628 6.20 13.68 -3.35
N LEU A 629 5.71 12.81 -2.46
CA LEU A 629 4.83 13.19 -1.36
C LEU A 629 5.50 14.22 -0.45
N GLU A 630 6.76 14.04 -0.08
CA GLU A 630 7.53 15.01 0.71
C GLU A 630 7.65 16.36 0.00
N LYS A 631 7.93 16.35 -1.30
CA LYS A 631 8.01 17.56 -2.13
C LYS A 631 6.66 18.29 -2.21
N GLY A 632 5.56 17.56 -2.41
CA GLY A 632 4.22 18.13 -2.62
C GLY A 632 3.46 18.50 -1.34
N TYR A 633 3.70 17.76 -0.25
CA TYR A 633 2.90 17.79 0.97
C TYR A 633 3.71 17.85 2.27
N GLY A 634 5.04 17.70 2.25
CA GLY A 634 5.87 17.66 3.47
C GLY A 634 5.77 18.92 4.34
N SER A 635 5.45 20.08 3.75
CA SER A 635 5.16 21.32 4.46
C SER A 635 3.69 21.46 4.88
N LYS A 636 2.77 20.75 4.22
CA LYS A 636 1.32 20.79 4.48
C LYS A 636 0.92 19.86 5.61
N TRP A 637 1.62 18.73 5.76
CA TRP A 637 1.35 17.75 6.78
C TRP A 637 2.28 17.92 7.99
N ASN A 638 1.68 17.86 9.18
CA ASN A 638 2.35 18.15 10.45
C ASN A 638 2.90 16.90 11.16
N PHE A 639 3.11 15.81 10.41
CA PHE A 639 3.68 14.56 10.92
C PHE A 639 4.78 14.06 10.00
N LEU A 640 5.65 13.19 10.52
CA LEU A 640 6.72 12.55 9.77
C LEU A 640 6.15 11.65 8.66
N LEU A 641 6.60 11.86 7.43
CA LEU A 641 6.40 10.94 6.32
C LEU A 641 7.46 9.83 6.39
N ARG A 642 7.02 8.57 6.35
CA ARG A 642 7.88 7.41 6.58
C ARG A 642 7.91 6.53 5.34
N GLY A 643 9.07 5.94 5.10
CA GLY A 643 9.26 4.92 4.07
C GLY A 643 8.79 3.55 4.54
N ASP A 644 9.31 2.53 3.87
CA ASP A 644 9.09 1.13 4.23
C ASP A 644 9.62 0.79 5.61
N MET A 645 9.07 -0.26 6.22
CA MET A 645 9.55 -0.75 7.51
C MET A 645 11.05 -1.09 7.43
N GLY A 646 11.84 -0.48 8.30
CA GLY A 646 13.29 -0.56 8.33
C GLY A 646 14.01 0.66 7.75
N SER A 647 13.28 1.58 7.11
CA SER A 647 13.81 2.90 6.74
C SER A 647 14.04 3.79 7.97
N ARG A 648 15.10 4.59 7.93
CA ARG A 648 15.42 5.57 8.98
C ARG A 648 15.47 6.98 8.37
N MET A 649 14.45 7.78 8.64
CA MET A 649 14.24 9.08 7.99
C MET A 649 15.26 10.15 8.39
N ASN A 650 15.90 10.01 9.55
CA ASN A 650 16.98 10.88 10.01
C ASN A 650 18.39 10.29 9.78
N GLY A 651 18.48 9.13 9.11
CA GLY A 651 19.73 8.44 8.82
C GLY A 651 20.41 8.91 7.52
N SER A 652 21.37 8.11 7.07
CA SER A 652 21.99 8.22 5.75
C SER A 652 20.98 8.02 4.62
N GLU A 653 21.34 8.43 3.39
CA GLU A 653 20.45 8.27 2.23
C GLU A 653 20.11 6.81 1.93
N ASP A 654 21.02 5.87 2.20
CA ASP A 654 20.76 4.44 2.03
C ASP A 654 19.78 3.90 3.07
N GLU A 655 19.88 4.38 4.31
CA GLU A 655 18.91 4.04 5.37
C GLU A 655 17.52 4.61 5.10
N LYS A 656 17.42 5.79 4.46
CA LYS A 656 16.13 6.34 4.02
C LYS A 656 15.51 5.54 2.88
N ARG A 657 16.36 5.06 1.96
CA ARG A 657 15.97 4.29 0.75
C ARG A 657 15.57 2.84 1.04
N PHE A 658 15.76 2.37 2.27
CA PHE A 658 15.40 1.00 2.65
C PHE A 658 13.95 0.70 2.26
N SER A 659 13.75 -0.34 1.44
CA SER A 659 12.47 -0.72 0.86
C SER A 659 12.17 -2.22 0.99
N ILE A 660 11.01 -2.65 0.48
CA ILE A 660 10.67 -4.07 0.37
C ILE A 660 11.73 -4.88 -0.38
N ARG A 661 12.46 -4.31 -1.35
CA ARG A 661 13.60 -4.99 -2.00
C ARG A 661 14.69 -5.34 -1.01
N ASN A 662 15.07 -4.40 -0.16
CA ASN A 662 16.08 -4.64 0.86
C ASN A 662 15.60 -5.69 1.88
N GLN A 663 14.30 -5.72 2.20
CA GLN A 663 13.71 -6.78 3.01
C GLN A 663 13.83 -8.17 2.34
N LEU A 664 13.59 -8.25 1.02
CA LEU A 664 13.76 -9.50 0.25
C LEU A 664 15.23 -9.92 0.15
N ASP A 665 16.15 -8.97 0.00
CA ASP A 665 17.59 -9.26 -0.09
C ASP A 665 18.12 -9.88 1.22
N VAL A 666 17.60 -9.46 2.37
CA VAL A 666 17.89 -10.09 3.67
C VAL A 666 17.50 -11.57 3.68
N LEU A 667 16.42 -11.96 3.00
CA LEU A 667 16.02 -13.37 2.90
C LEU A 667 16.89 -14.18 1.94
N LYS A 668 17.41 -13.54 0.89
CA LYS A 668 18.19 -14.18 -0.17
C LYS A 668 19.64 -14.44 0.19
N ASP A 669 20.21 -13.66 1.11
CA ASP A 669 21.64 -13.73 1.42
C ASP A 669 21.99 -15.14 1.98
N PRO A 670 22.74 -15.97 1.21
CA PRO A 670 23.07 -17.33 1.63
C PRO A 670 23.98 -17.34 2.86
N ASN A 671 24.73 -16.26 3.12
CA ASN A 671 25.59 -16.12 4.28
C ASN A 671 24.82 -15.71 5.53
N ARG A 672 23.56 -15.29 5.39
CA ARG A 672 22.67 -14.87 6.48
C ARG A 672 21.41 -15.72 6.53
N LYS A 673 21.49 -17.02 6.22
CA LYS A 673 20.33 -17.93 6.25
C LYS A 673 19.60 -17.82 7.60
N ILE A 674 18.45 -17.13 7.59
CA ILE A 674 17.65 -16.88 8.81
C ILE A 674 16.71 -18.04 9.06
N LEU A 675 15.93 -18.42 8.04
CA LEU A 675 14.97 -19.51 8.07
C LEU A 675 15.04 -20.33 6.77
N ASP A 676 14.43 -21.51 6.76
CA ASP A 676 14.37 -22.36 5.57
C ASP A 676 13.15 -22.05 4.69
N TRP A 677 13.25 -20.99 3.89
CA TRP A 677 12.18 -20.55 3.00
C TRP A 677 12.05 -21.37 1.71
N GLN A 678 13.10 -22.10 1.34
CA GLN A 678 13.13 -22.86 0.08
C GLN A 678 12.41 -24.21 0.21
N SER A 679 12.54 -24.88 1.37
CA SER A 679 11.98 -26.22 1.56
C SER A 679 10.87 -26.29 2.62
N LYS A 680 10.84 -25.35 3.57
CA LYS A 680 9.88 -25.38 4.70
C LYS A 680 8.84 -24.28 4.59
N LEU A 681 9.27 -23.03 4.52
CA LEU A 681 8.40 -21.86 4.58
C LEU A 681 8.19 -21.25 3.18
N THR A 682 7.71 -22.07 2.24
CA THR A 682 7.64 -21.77 0.79
C THR A 682 6.58 -20.74 0.40
N TYR A 683 5.80 -20.26 1.36
CA TYR A 683 4.75 -19.26 1.15
C TYR A 683 5.28 -17.82 1.22
N TYR A 684 6.55 -17.60 1.58
CA TYR A 684 7.18 -16.29 1.50
C TYR A 684 7.56 -15.92 0.07
N ILE A 685 7.46 -14.64 -0.22
CA ILE A 685 7.97 -14.06 -1.46
C ILE A 685 9.48 -13.98 -1.34
N ASN A 686 10.18 -14.59 -2.29
CA ASN A 686 11.64 -14.62 -2.32
C ASN A 686 12.18 -13.92 -3.56
N GLU A 687 11.36 -13.51 -4.52
CA GLU A 687 11.78 -12.78 -5.69
C GLU A 687 10.96 -11.52 -5.88
N PHE A 688 11.64 -10.44 -6.25
CA PHE A 688 11.02 -9.16 -6.55
C PHE A 688 9.92 -9.26 -7.62
N GLY A 689 10.12 -10.09 -8.65
CA GLY A 689 9.13 -10.27 -9.73
C GLY A 689 7.77 -10.77 -9.24
N GLN A 690 7.75 -11.55 -8.15
CA GLN A 690 6.51 -12.10 -7.57
C GLN A 690 5.62 -11.02 -6.93
N LEU A 691 6.13 -9.82 -6.68
CA LEU A 691 5.34 -8.66 -6.25
C LEU A 691 4.54 -8.03 -7.41
N LEU A 692 4.88 -8.35 -8.66
CA LEU A 692 4.33 -7.75 -9.87
C LEU A 692 3.03 -8.44 -10.31
N THR A 693 2.03 -8.38 -9.43
CA THR A 693 0.75 -9.09 -9.57
C THR A 693 -0.40 -8.23 -10.12
N SER A 694 -0.08 -7.05 -10.66
CA SER A 694 -1.08 -6.19 -11.31
C SER A 694 -1.48 -6.73 -12.69
N TRP A 695 -2.63 -6.27 -13.15
CA TRP A 695 -3.08 -6.49 -14.51
C TRP A 695 -2.14 -5.85 -15.53
N GLN A 696 -1.77 -6.64 -16.54
CA GLN A 696 -1.01 -6.17 -17.69
C GLN A 696 -1.66 -6.63 -19.00
N GLN A 697 -1.93 -5.66 -19.87
CA GLN A 697 -2.57 -5.85 -21.18
C GLN A 697 -1.56 -6.16 -22.28
N LYS A 698 -1.86 -7.09 -23.20
CA LYS A 698 -1.02 -7.41 -24.38
C LYS A 698 -0.80 -6.20 -25.28
N THR A 699 -1.90 -5.52 -25.61
CA THR A 699 -1.93 -4.27 -26.37
C THR A 699 -2.84 -3.26 -25.67
N PRO A 700 -2.74 -1.95 -25.98
CA PRO A 700 -3.61 -0.93 -25.39
C PRO A 700 -5.11 -1.19 -25.48
N ASP A 701 -5.53 -1.93 -26.53
CA ASP A 701 -6.93 -2.25 -26.81
C ASP A 701 -7.35 -3.64 -26.30
N ASP A 702 -6.41 -4.45 -25.80
CA ASP A 702 -6.66 -5.83 -25.36
C ASP A 702 -6.64 -5.93 -23.83
N TYR A 703 -7.84 -5.97 -23.25
CA TYR A 703 -8.04 -6.14 -21.81
C TYR A 703 -8.05 -7.62 -21.38
N VAL A 704 -7.27 -8.49 -22.04
CA VAL A 704 -6.94 -9.84 -21.58
C VAL A 704 -5.61 -9.83 -20.80
N LEU A 705 -5.53 -10.62 -19.73
CA LEU A 705 -4.34 -10.70 -18.89
C LEU A 705 -3.20 -11.30 -19.71
N ASP A 706 -2.06 -10.62 -19.70
CA ASP A 706 -0.85 -11.17 -20.29
C ASP A 706 -0.07 -12.02 -19.28
N ASP A 707 -0.42 -13.29 -19.21
CA ASP A 707 0.24 -14.29 -18.36
C ASP A 707 1.75 -14.40 -18.66
N SER A 708 2.20 -14.00 -19.84
CA SER A 708 3.61 -14.03 -20.19
C SER A 708 4.43 -13.00 -19.42
N ARG A 709 3.82 -11.91 -18.95
CA ARG A 709 4.46 -10.81 -18.20
C ARG A 709 4.04 -10.73 -16.73
N PHE A 710 2.93 -11.37 -16.35
CA PHE A 710 2.48 -11.45 -14.96
C PHE A 710 3.56 -12.03 -14.05
N GLY A 711 3.89 -11.34 -12.95
CA GLY A 711 4.89 -11.80 -11.98
C GLY A 711 6.34 -11.86 -12.51
N LYS A 712 6.64 -11.23 -13.65
CA LYS A 712 7.97 -11.31 -14.29
C LYS A 712 8.54 -9.94 -14.57
N CYS A 713 9.83 -9.77 -14.27
CA CYS A 713 10.61 -8.64 -14.74
C CYS A 713 12.00 -9.13 -15.13
N ASP A 714 12.32 -9.06 -16.42
CA ASP A 714 13.66 -9.37 -16.91
C ASP A 714 14.68 -8.47 -16.20
N VAL A 715 15.84 -9.02 -15.85
CA VAL A 715 16.91 -8.30 -15.15
C VAL A 715 17.33 -7.04 -15.92
N ASN A 716 17.26 -7.06 -17.25
CA ASN A 716 17.57 -5.90 -18.09
C ASN A 716 16.55 -4.75 -18.00
N TYR A 717 15.34 -5.04 -17.52
CA TYR A 717 14.25 -4.08 -17.35
C TYR A 717 14.00 -3.71 -15.87
N GLN A 718 14.75 -4.30 -14.94
CA GLN A 718 14.68 -3.95 -13.53
C GLN A 718 15.36 -2.61 -13.29
N ILE A 719 14.62 -1.66 -12.73
CA ILE A 719 15.19 -0.39 -12.28
C ILE A 719 15.90 -0.65 -10.96
N LYS A 720 17.18 -0.32 -10.84
CA LYS A 720 17.92 -0.44 -9.57
C LYS A 720 17.63 0.75 -8.65
N GLN A 721 17.63 0.53 -7.34
CA GLN A 721 17.32 1.59 -6.35
C GLN A 721 18.33 2.76 -6.36
N ASP A 722 19.56 2.51 -6.82
CA ASP A 722 20.66 3.46 -6.90
C ASP A 722 20.74 4.20 -8.25
N SER A 723 19.88 3.88 -9.22
CA SER A 723 19.91 4.49 -10.56
C SER A 723 19.71 6.02 -10.54
N GLU A 724 20.51 6.73 -11.34
CA GLU A 724 20.48 8.20 -11.50
C GLU A 724 19.31 8.65 -12.40
N ASP A 725 19.08 7.95 -13.52
CA ASP A 725 17.96 8.17 -14.44
C ASP A 725 16.71 7.41 -13.97
N ARG A 726 15.99 8.01 -13.02
CA ARG A 726 14.84 7.34 -12.39
C ARG A 726 13.59 7.45 -13.26
N GLN A 727 13.26 6.37 -13.94
CA GLN A 727 11.91 6.18 -14.49
C GLN A 727 10.98 5.81 -13.34
N PHE A 728 10.08 6.72 -12.94
CA PHE A 728 9.07 6.43 -11.93
C PHE A 728 8.03 5.48 -12.51
N THR A 729 8.23 4.17 -12.27
CA THR A 729 7.32 3.12 -12.73
C THR A 729 6.90 2.28 -11.53
N SER A 730 5.59 2.11 -11.33
CA SER A 730 5.09 1.24 -10.28
C SER A 730 5.61 -0.18 -10.48
N GLY A 731 6.17 -0.77 -9.43
CA GLY A 731 6.78 -2.09 -9.50
C GLY A 731 8.22 -2.07 -10.00
N SER A 732 8.83 -0.90 -10.26
CA SER A 732 10.25 -0.75 -10.62
C SER A 732 10.72 -1.67 -11.76
N CYS A 733 9.85 -1.87 -12.75
CA CYS A 733 10.09 -2.65 -13.96
C CYS A 733 9.67 -1.84 -15.19
N THR A 734 10.62 -1.51 -16.07
CA THR A 734 10.36 -0.66 -17.25
C THR A 734 9.59 -1.40 -18.33
N ALA A 735 9.89 -2.68 -18.54
CA ALA A 735 9.19 -3.58 -19.44
C ALA A 735 9.02 -4.97 -18.80
N GLY A 736 7.78 -5.28 -18.42
CA GLY A 736 7.41 -6.51 -17.70
C GLY A 736 6.20 -6.27 -16.81
N GLY A 737 6.02 -7.16 -15.85
CA GLY A 737 4.98 -7.10 -14.82
C GLY A 737 4.93 -5.75 -14.11
N ARG A 738 3.76 -5.42 -13.55
CA ARG A 738 3.55 -4.20 -12.77
C ARG A 738 2.92 -4.51 -11.42
N THR A 739 2.95 -3.54 -10.52
CA THR A 739 2.16 -3.54 -9.28
C THR A 739 1.25 -2.32 -9.25
N GLY A 740 0.15 -2.42 -8.49
CA GLY A 740 -0.82 -1.33 -8.33
C GLY A 740 -1.87 -1.24 -9.46
N TYR A 741 -2.59 -0.14 -9.49
CA TYR A 741 -3.58 0.25 -10.46
C TYR A 741 -2.93 0.68 -11.78
N SER A 742 -3.39 0.06 -12.86
CA SER A 742 -3.25 0.48 -14.25
C SER A 742 -4.48 1.32 -14.66
N VAL A 743 -4.50 1.88 -15.88
CA VAL A 743 -5.59 2.73 -16.36
C VAL A 743 -6.20 2.17 -17.64
N LYS A 744 -7.52 2.20 -17.73
CA LYS A 744 -8.26 1.88 -18.96
C LYS A 744 -9.38 2.87 -19.24
N LEU A 745 -9.73 3.02 -20.51
CA LEU A 745 -10.95 3.70 -20.93
C LEU A 745 -12.17 2.83 -20.57
N VAL A 746 -13.29 3.47 -20.26
CA VAL A 746 -14.54 2.78 -19.90
C VAL A 746 -15.72 3.51 -20.53
N ASP A 747 -16.73 2.74 -20.94
CA ASP A 747 -17.98 3.30 -21.44
C ASP A 747 -18.78 3.95 -20.31
N GLY A 748 -19.31 5.16 -20.56
CA GLY A 748 -20.22 5.84 -19.64
C GLY A 748 -21.52 5.07 -19.42
N GLN A 749 -21.99 4.30 -20.40
CA GLN A 749 -23.15 3.42 -20.26
C GLN A 749 -22.91 2.33 -19.19
N PHE A 750 -21.72 1.74 -19.18
CA PHE A 750 -21.32 0.81 -18.13
C PHE A 750 -21.35 1.49 -16.75
N LEU A 751 -20.81 2.71 -16.63
CA LEU A 751 -20.81 3.42 -15.34
C LEU A 751 -22.20 3.82 -14.85
N ARG A 752 -23.19 3.95 -15.75
CA ARG A 752 -24.59 4.24 -15.41
C ARG A 752 -25.44 2.99 -15.17
N ASN A 753 -24.83 1.80 -15.09
CA ASN A 753 -25.53 0.51 -15.03
C ASN A 753 -26.48 0.29 -16.24
N GLN A 754 -26.24 0.93 -17.39
CA GLN A 754 -27.09 0.87 -18.57
C GLN A 754 -26.39 0.12 -19.70
N VAL A 755 -26.26 -1.20 -19.59
CA VAL A 755 -25.57 -1.99 -20.62
C VAL A 755 -26.56 -2.36 -21.73
N ASN A 756 -26.28 -1.96 -22.98
CA ASN A 756 -27.15 -2.20 -24.14
C ASN A 756 -28.58 -1.65 -23.96
N GLY A 757 -28.73 -0.52 -23.27
CA GLY A 757 -30.04 0.11 -23.01
C GLY A 757 -30.89 -0.58 -21.94
N GLN A 758 -30.34 -1.57 -21.22
CA GLN A 758 -31.00 -2.22 -20.09
C GLN A 758 -30.28 -1.91 -18.78
N THR A 759 -31.05 -1.68 -17.72
CA THR A 759 -30.50 -1.58 -16.36
C THR A 759 -29.92 -2.93 -15.96
N LYS A 760 -28.62 -2.99 -15.68
CA LYS A 760 -27.91 -4.18 -15.27
C LYS A 760 -27.14 -3.91 -13.98
N ASP A 761 -27.52 -4.60 -12.93
CA ASP A 761 -26.76 -4.61 -11.69
C ASP A 761 -25.46 -5.43 -11.84
N TYR A 762 -24.45 -5.06 -11.06
CA TYR A 762 -23.13 -5.67 -11.13
C TYR A 762 -22.85 -6.54 -9.91
N GLU A 763 -22.15 -7.65 -10.15
CA GLU A 763 -21.64 -8.54 -9.10
C GLU A 763 -20.30 -8.00 -8.57
N LEU A 764 -20.34 -6.85 -7.90
CA LEU A 764 -19.15 -6.20 -7.34
C LEU A 764 -18.89 -6.59 -5.89
N GLY A 765 -19.93 -6.96 -5.14
CA GLY A 765 -19.88 -7.26 -3.70
C GLY A 765 -19.41 -8.67 -3.34
N GLY A 766 -18.69 -9.34 -4.24
CA GLY A 766 -18.35 -10.76 -4.09
C GLY A 766 -19.39 -11.69 -4.70
N LYS A 767 -19.09 -13.00 -4.64
CA LYS A 767 -19.85 -14.02 -5.38
C LYS A 767 -21.33 -14.05 -4.96
N GLY A 768 -22.22 -13.84 -5.91
CA GLY A 768 -23.68 -13.82 -5.74
C GLY A 768 -24.23 -12.53 -5.15
N VAL A 769 -23.42 -11.48 -4.96
CA VAL A 769 -23.88 -10.19 -4.42
C VAL A 769 -23.94 -9.15 -5.53
N VAL A 770 -25.15 -8.78 -5.90
CA VAL A 770 -25.46 -7.95 -7.07
C VAL A 770 -26.07 -6.62 -6.63
N GLY A 771 -25.70 -5.52 -7.27
CA GLY A 771 -26.28 -4.20 -7.02
C GLY A 771 -25.74 -3.09 -7.92
N PRO A 772 -26.27 -1.87 -7.78
CA PRO A 772 -25.82 -0.71 -8.54
C PRO A 772 -24.52 -0.11 -7.97
N ILE A 773 -23.74 0.54 -8.84
CA ILE A 773 -22.63 1.43 -8.41
C ILE A 773 -23.19 2.63 -7.63
N LYS A 774 -22.53 3.03 -6.53
CA LYS A 774 -22.96 4.16 -5.67
C LYS A 774 -22.69 5.53 -6.29
N ASN A 775 -21.72 5.65 -7.20
CA ASN A 775 -21.29 6.90 -7.82
C ASN A 775 -21.38 6.89 -9.37
N PRO A 776 -22.58 6.69 -9.96
CA PRO A 776 -22.74 6.75 -11.41
C PRO A 776 -22.54 8.18 -11.94
N PRO A 777 -22.02 8.39 -13.16
CA PRO A 777 -21.79 9.72 -13.69
C PRO A 777 -23.12 10.44 -13.96
N PRO A 778 -23.19 11.78 -13.87
CA PRO A 778 -24.41 12.54 -14.14
C PRO A 778 -24.98 12.26 -15.53
N GLU A 779 -26.30 12.26 -15.66
CA GLU A 779 -26.99 11.96 -16.93
C GLU A 779 -26.64 12.97 -18.04
N ASN A 780 -26.38 14.23 -17.67
CA ASN A 780 -26.14 15.33 -18.61
C ASN A 780 -24.64 15.61 -18.90
N PHE A 781 -23.73 14.77 -18.40
CA PHE A 781 -22.28 14.96 -18.51
C PHE A 781 -21.74 14.99 -19.94
#